data_AF-A0A2V6PY68-F1
#
_entry.id   AF-A0A2V6PY68-F1
#
_cell.length_a   1.000
_cell.length_b   1.000
_cell.length_c   1.000
_cell.angle_alpha   90.00
_cell.angle_beta   90.00
_cell.angle_gamma   90.00
#
_symmetry.space_group_name_H-M   'P 1'
#
loop_
_entity.id
_entity.type
_entity.pdbx_description
1 polymer ?
#
loop_
_entity_poly.entity_id
_entity_poly.type
_entity_poly.pdbx_seq_one_letter_code
_entity_poly.pdbx_strand_id
1 'polypeptide(L)'
;MSALELPSRIPPHNLDAERAVLGAILLEGREALPRVVEVLRDSDYYTEAHRSIYRGMLNLFDRGEPVDLLTLQEELRRTDQLPLVGGPAALALLVEQGSVAAYLTAYTAIVRDMAVLRELIQTSTHIITQAFDAKEDVQALVDDAERRIFSLAERRLEGSAIHVKNILNDTFKYIERLYERQEHVTGVPTGLTKLDEMTAGLQPSDLILIAGRPSMGKTAFALCIAQHVGIKMRMKILVLSLEMSSQQLVQRMLSAEGRVDSLSVRTGRLQMQDWSRLTSAAGRLSEAPIFIDDSPGLSVLEVRAKARRMKSEHGLDLIIIDYLQLMRGRANLDNRQQEISEISRSLKALAKELNVPVVALSQLSRAIETRGDSSPRLSDLRECVTGDTLVCLADGRRVPIRDLVAEAPEVLAMSPRGKIIAAKTDAVWLVGRRPVFAVRTASGRRIRTTAEHRVFTGRGWTTVRDVRIGDRLALAHKVPEPTFVETWPDRQVALLGHLIGDGSYLIHGPMRYTTSSEANSAVVAEAAREEFGCEVKRHAGRRTWHQLLISGNGNRWHPKGVGAWLRKLGIFGQRSYEKRIPEAAFRLADRQIALLLRHLWATDGSIAMRRGKGSENVSYNTNSPRLAHDVAALLLRLGIVARVECARKGRYRPSFQIRVSGSSDQKRFLDVAGAVGPREPQAQRLLKVLTDRRASTNVDTLPRETSDRVRALMRVQGYSQRTMATLRGGPCGGVTQYRFAPSRSVLAEYADILDDAELKAAVESDLFWDRVVAIEPAGDEDVFDLTVPGPASWLADGIVNHNSGALEQDADVIMFLHRPSFYSKDPMEEEARKTAEVHVGKQRNGPTGKIEVAFLSQYARFENLAAGDRQFEPF
;
A
#
# COMPACT_ATOMS: atom_id res chain seq x y z
N MET A 1 43.18 22.36 -23.32
CA MET A 1 43.83 22.40 -21.99
C MET A 1 43.26 21.26 -21.18
N SER A 2 44.13 20.41 -20.63
CA SER A 2 43.80 19.16 -19.97
C SER A 2 42.90 19.35 -18.76
N ALA A 3 42.12 18.32 -18.45
CA ALA A 3 41.41 18.16 -17.19
C ALA A 3 42.34 18.58 -16.04
N LEU A 4 41.81 19.41 -15.13
CA LEU A 4 42.50 19.88 -13.94
C LEU A 4 43.41 18.79 -13.37
N GLU A 5 44.73 19.00 -13.43
CA GLU A 5 45.71 18.22 -12.69
C GLU A 5 45.47 18.49 -11.20
N LEU A 6 44.46 17.82 -10.64
CA LEU A 6 44.38 17.59 -9.22
C LEU A 6 45.66 16.79 -8.87
N PRO A 7 46.56 17.32 -8.03
CA PRO A 7 47.76 16.59 -7.64
C PRO A 7 47.34 15.21 -7.10
N SER A 8 48.16 14.18 -7.29
CA SER A 8 47.91 12.82 -6.78
C SER A 8 47.78 12.86 -5.25
N ARG A 9 46.57 13.18 -4.78
CA ARG A 9 46.23 13.34 -3.38
C ARG A 9 45.63 12.02 -2.93
N ILE A 10 46.22 11.47 -1.89
CA ILE A 10 45.70 10.25 -1.26
C ILE A 10 44.34 10.62 -0.64
N PRO A 11 43.27 9.83 -0.86
CA PRO A 11 41.97 10.10 -0.26
C PRO A 11 42.08 10.21 1.28
N PRO A 12 41.31 11.11 1.93
CA PRO A 12 41.34 11.28 3.39
C PRO A 12 41.12 9.95 4.14
N HIS A 13 42.02 9.61 5.04
CA HIS A 13 41.95 8.38 5.83
C HIS A 13 42.77 8.53 7.12
N ASN A 14 42.50 7.66 8.10
CA ASN A 14 43.31 7.54 9.30
C ASN A 14 43.37 6.07 9.71
N LEU A 15 44.42 5.37 9.28
CA LEU A 15 44.55 3.93 9.51
C LEU A 15 44.70 3.59 10.99
N ASP A 16 45.32 4.47 11.77
CA ASP A 16 45.52 4.24 13.20
C ASP A 16 44.21 4.32 13.98
N ALA A 17 43.32 5.25 13.62
CA ALA A 17 41.96 5.30 14.15
C ALA A 17 41.14 4.08 13.74
N GLU A 18 41.25 3.62 12.48
CA GLU A 18 40.58 2.39 12.03
C GLU A 18 41.06 1.16 12.82
N ARG A 19 42.38 1.02 13.00
CA ARG A 19 42.98 -0.07 13.79
C ARG A 19 42.55 -0.02 15.24
N ALA A 20 42.53 1.16 15.85
CA ALA A 20 42.10 1.34 17.23
C ALA A 20 40.62 0.94 17.43
N VAL A 21 39.72 1.30 16.50
CA VAL A 21 38.31 0.91 16.56
C VAL A 21 38.14 -0.62 16.42
N LEU A 22 38.78 -1.23 15.42
CA LEU A 22 38.71 -2.68 15.21
C LEU A 22 39.33 -3.46 16.38
N GLY A 23 40.45 -2.99 16.91
CA GLY A 23 41.10 -3.55 18.09
C GLY A 23 40.24 -3.47 19.34
N ALA A 24 39.60 -2.32 19.58
CA ALA A 24 38.66 -2.14 20.69
C ALA A 24 37.45 -3.07 20.59
N ILE A 25 36.93 -3.31 19.38
CA ILE A 25 35.88 -4.31 19.15
C ILE A 25 36.36 -5.72 19.49
N LEU A 26 37.60 -6.08 19.13
CA LEU A 26 38.13 -7.41 19.46
C LEU A 26 38.39 -7.61 20.96
N LEU A 27 38.70 -6.55 21.69
CA LEU A 27 38.93 -6.58 23.14
C LEU A 27 37.62 -6.60 23.94
N GLU A 28 36.63 -5.80 23.53
CA GLU A 28 35.40 -5.55 24.26
C GLU A 28 34.15 -5.71 23.37
N GLY A 29 34.10 -6.75 22.53
CA GLY A 29 33.11 -6.88 21.45
C GLY A 29 31.65 -6.78 21.87
N ARG A 30 31.31 -7.17 23.10
CA ARG A 30 29.95 -7.06 23.65
C ARG A 30 29.52 -5.62 23.92
N GLU A 31 30.46 -4.74 24.27
CA GLU A 31 30.17 -3.34 24.66
C GLU A 31 30.54 -2.35 23.57
N ALA A 32 31.66 -2.58 22.88
CA ALA A 32 32.20 -1.68 21.86
C ALA A 32 31.41 -1.76 20.55
N LEU A 33 31.11 -2.97 20.06
CA LEU A 33 30.50 -3.14 18.73
C LEU A 33 29.13 -2.46 18.57
N PRO A 34 28.17 -2.57 19.52
CA PRO A 34 26.89 -1.87 19.39
C PRO A 34 27.04 -0.35 19.23
N ARG A 35 27.98 0.25 19.98
CA ARG A 35 28.27 1.69 19.93
C ARG A 35 28.92 2.12 18.61
N VAL A 36 29.71 1.23 18.01
CA VAL A 36 30.35 1.49 16.71
C VAL A 36 29.34 1.35 15.57
N VAL A 37 28.44 0.36 15.63
CA VAL A 37 27.38 0.12 14.63
C VAL A 37 26.43 1.31 14.49
N GLU A 38 26.15 2.04 15.57
CA GLU A 38 25.35 3.26 15.52
C GLU A 38 25.99 4.39 14.68
N VAL A 39 27.32 4.36 14.47
CA VAL A 39 28.07 5.47 13.88
C VAL A 39 28.76 5.10 12.56
N LEU A 40 29.25 3.87 12.41
CA LEU A 40 30.08 3.43 11.30
C LEU A 40 29.47 2.25 10.53
N ARG A 41 29.53 2.35 9.20
CA ARG A 41 29.25 1.29 8.24
C ARG A 41 30.54 0.63 7.77
N ASP A 42 30.45 -0.55 7.16
CA ASP A 42 31.62 -1.22 6.59
C ASP A 42 32.31 -0.38 5.51
N SER A 43 31.55 0.32 4.66
CA SER A 43 32.08 1.22 3.63
C SER A 43 32.88 2.41 4.16
N ASP A 44 32.76 2.73 5.47
CA ASP A 44 33.45 3.86 6.09
C ASP A 44 34.93 3.57 6.39
N TYR A 45 35.38 2.31 6.31
CA TYR A 45 36.80 1.96 6.40
C TYR A 45 37.50 2.17 5.04
N TYR A 46 38.74 2.67 5.07
CA TYR A 46 39.50 2.99 3.86
C TYR A 46 40.02 1.75 3.13
N THR A 47 40.53 0.76 3.86
CA THR A 47 41.15 -0.44 3.27
C THR A 47 40.16 -1.59 3.17
N GLU A 48 40.22 -2.36 2.08
CA GLU A 48 39.34 -3.53 1.89
C GLU A 48 39.55 -4.59 2.99
N ALA A 49 40.78 -4.71 3.51
CA ALA A 49 41.07 -5.55 4.66
C ALA A 49 40.24 -5.14 5.89
N HIS A 50 40.25 -3.86 6.29
CA HIS A 50 39.47 -3.39 7.42
C HIS A 50 37.95 -3.51 7.20
N ARG A 51 37.47 -3.30 5.98
CA ARG A 51 36.05 -3.53 5.61
C ARG A 51 35.65 -4.99 5.82
N SER A 52 36.48 -5.91 5.34
CA SER A 52 36.27 -7.36 5.48
C SER A 52 36.28 -7.79 6.95
N ILE A 53 37.23 -7.27 7.75
CA ILE A 53 37.29 -7.51 9.20
C ILE A 53 36.00 -7.03 9.89
N TYR A 54 35.58 -5.78 9.66
CA TYR A 54 34.37 -5.24 10.28
C TYR A 54 33.12 -5.99 9.83
N ARG A 55 33.00 -6.34 8.55
CA ARG A 55 31.89 -7.16 8.03
C ARG A 55 31.84 -8.54 8.69
N GLY A 56 32.98 -9.18 8.91
CA GLY A 56 33.07 -10.42 9.67
C GLY A 56 32.56 -10.27 11.12
N MET A 57 32.90 -9.16 11.78
CA MET A 57 32.40 -8.82 13.12
C MET A 57 30.87 -8.63 13.13
N LEU A 58 30.31 -7.92 12.13
CA LEU A 58 28.86 -7.74 11.99
C LEU A 58 28.14 -9.07 11.77
N ASN A 59 28.66 -9.95 10.91
CA ASN A 59 28.05 -11.27 10.66
C ASN A 59 28.02 -12.17 11.90
N LEU A 60 29.02 -12.05 12.78
CA LEU A 60 29.03 -12.75 14.07
C LEU A 60 28.00 -12.14 15.03
N PHE A 61 27.96 -10.81 15.10
CA PHE A 61 27.00 -10.07 15.93
C PHE A 61 25.54 -10.34 15.54
N ASP A 62 25.22 -10.36 14.24
CA ASP A 62 23.88 -10.65 13.72
C ASP A 62 23.40 -12.07 14.04
N ARG A 63 24.34 -13.02 14.19
CA ARG A 63 24.06 -14.40 14.64
C ARG A 63 24.02 -14.57 16.15
N GLY A 64 24.28 -13.50 16.91
CA GLY A 64 24.39 -13.55 18.36
C GLY A 64 25.62 -14.32 18.85
N GLU A 65 26.63 -14.50 18.00
CA GLU A 65 27.90 -15.14 18.36
C GLU A 65 28.85 -14.08 18.98
N PRO A 66 29.70 -14.46 19.96
CA PRO A 66 30.65 -13.52 20.55
C PRO A 66 31.66 -13.06 19.50
N VAL A 67 31.96 -11.75 19.50
CA VAL A 67 32.95 -11.15 18.60
C VAL A 67 34.26 -11.02 19.34
N ASP A 68 35.18 -11.94 19.06
CA ASP A 68 36.53 -11.97 19.60
C ASP A 68 37.53 -12.43 18.52
N LEU A 69 38.82 -12.45 18.85
CA LEU A 69 39.88 -12.80 17.91
C LEU A 69 39.70 -14.21 17.30
N LEU A 70 39.24 -15.18 18.09
CA LEU A 70 39.13 -16.57 17.65
C LEU A 70 37.90 -16.76 16.75
N THR A 71 36.75 -16.22 17.15
CA THR A 71 35.52 -16.32 16.36
C THR A 71 35.63 -15.57 15.05
N LEU A 72 36.29 -14.40 15.05
CA LEU A 72 36.54 -13.66 13.81
C LEU A 72 37.51 -14.38 12.87
N GLN A 73 38.56 -15.01 13.40
CA GLN A 73 39.48 -15.81 12.58
C GLN A 73 38.76 -16.96 11.88
N GLU A 74 37.87 -17.65 12.59
CA GLU A 74 37.10 -18.75 12.01
C GLU A 74 36.07 -18.24 10.99
N GLU A 75 35.42 -17.10 11.26
CA GLU A 75 34.49 -16.49 10.31
C GLU A 75 35.17 -16.07 9.01
N LEU A 76 36.34 -15.43 9.11
CA LEU A 76 37.13 -15.01 7.95
C LEU A 76 37.73 -16.20 7.21
N ARG A 77 38.01 -17.31 7.90
CA ARG A 77 38.43 -18.57 7.25
C ARG A 77 37.27 -19.20 6.49
N ARG A 78 36.08 -19.26 7.09
CA ARG A 78 34.86 -19.82 6.49
C ARG A 78 34.43 -19.09 5.22
N THR A 79 34.71 -17.79 5.15
CA THR A 79 34.36 -16.92 4.03
C THR A 79 35.50 -16.71 3.03
N ASP A 80 36.61 -17.44 3.17
CA ASP A 80 37.83 -17.31 2.35
C ASP A 80 38.45 -15.88 2.34
N GLN A 81 38.20 -15.08 3.37
CA GLN A 81 38.70 -13.71 3.50
C GLN A 81 39.96 -13.60 4.40
N LEU A 82 40.33 -14.66 5.12
CA LEU A 82 41.49 -14.64 6.02
C LEU A 82 42.83 -14.25 5.35
N PRO A 83 43.14 -14.67 4.10
CA PRO A 83 44.34 -14.20 3.41
C PRO A 83 44.30 -12.71 3.07
N LEU A 84 43.12 -12.17 2.71
CA LEU A 84 42.93 -10.76 2.33
C LEU A 84 43.24 -9.81 3.50
N VAL A 85 42.95 -10.23 4.73
CA VAL A 85 43.16 -9.42 5.94
C VAL A 85 44.58 -9.54 6.51
N GLY A 86 45.48 -10.29 5.87
CA GLY A 86 46.85 -10.50 6.35
C GLY A 86 47.03 -11.68 7.31
N GLY A 87 46.02 -12.56 7.41
CA GLY A 87 46.06 -13.77 8.22
C GLY A 87 45.96 -13.53 9.74
N PRO A 88 46.13 -14.60 10.55
CA PRO A 88 45.98 -14.53 12.00
C PRO A 88 46.89 -13.50 12.69
N ALA A 89 48.11 -13.30 12.17
CA ALA A 89 49.08 -12.36 12.73
C ALA A 89 48.62 -10.90 12.64
N ALA A 90 47.97 -10.52 11.53
CA ALA A 90 47.44 -9.17 11.36
C ALA A 90 46.29 -8.86 12.33
N LEU A 91 45.42 -9.85 12.58
CA LEU A 91 44.32 -9.70 13.54
C LEU A 91 44.85 -9.61 14.99
N ALA A 92 45.91 -10.35 15.32
CA ALA A 92 46.56 -10.24 16.63
C ALA A 92 47.17 -8.85 16.87
N LEU A 93 47.78 -8.25 15.83
CA LEU A 93 48.30 -6.88 15.89
C LEU A 93 47.20 -5.83 16.13
N LEU A 94 45.98 -6.04 15.60
CA LEU A 94 44.84 -5.16 15.87
C LEU A 94 44.45 -5.19 17.35
N VAL A 95 44.50 -6.35 17.99
CA VAL A 95 44.24 -6.48 19.44
C VAL A 95 45.29 -5.74 20.25
N GLU A 96 46.57 -5.84 19.87
CA GLU A 96 47.67 -5.12 20.53
C GLU A 96 47.57 -3.59 20.36
N GLN A 97 47.05 -3.13 19.23
CA GLN A 97 46.85 -1.71 18.91
C GLN A 97 45.51 -1.16 19.40
N GLY A 98 44.63 -2.01 19.92
CA GLY A 98 43.36 -1.61 20.53
C GLY A 98 43.61 -0.77 21.78
N SER A 99 43.44 0.54 21.67
CA SER A 99 43.47 1.45 22.82
C SER A 99 42.35 1.13 23.82
N VAL A 100 42.54 1.49 25.09
CA VAL A 100 41.49 1.47 26.13
C VAL A 100 40.19 2.09 25.58
N ALA A 101 39.05 1.39 25.72
CA ALA A 101 37.75 1.77 25.17
C ALA A 101 37.23 3.18 25.55
N ALA A 102 37.91 3.86 26.48
CA ALA A 102 37.65 5.25 26.88
C ALA A 102 37.64 6.24 25.69
N TYR A 103 38.40 6.00 24.63
CA TYR A 103 38.48 6.90 23.46
C TYR A 103 37.74 6.39 22.21
N LEU A 104 36.98 5.30 22.32
CA LEU A 104 36.28 4.68 21.19
C LEU A 104 35.42 5.69 20.41
N THR A 105 34.69 6.54 21.11
CA THR A 105 33.82 7.57 20.49
C THR A 105 34.61 8.63 19.70
N ALA A 106 35.83 8.98 20.15
CA ALA A 106 36.67 9.92 19.43
C ALA A 106 37.23 9.29 18.15
N TYR A 107 37.69 8.03 18.22
CA TYR A 107 38.22 7.33 17.05
C TYR A 107 37.13 6.99 16.02
N THR A 108 35.93 6.58 16.45
CA THR A 108 34.81 6.38 15.52
C THR A 108 34.41 7.67 14.82
N ALA A 109 34.40 8.81 15.53
CA ALA A 109 34.17 10.11 14.91
C ALA A 109 35.23 10.44 13.85
N ILE A 110 36.51 10.17 14.11
CA ILE A 110 37.60 10.38 13.14
C ILE A 110 37.40 9.52 11.89
N VAL A 111 37.13 8.23 12.04
CA VAL A 111 36.91 7.32 10.89
C VAL A 111 35.71 7.79 10.06
N ARG A 112 34.60 8.15 10.73
CA ARG A 112 33.38 8.67 10.08
C ARG A 112 33.69 9.95 9.31
N ASP A 113 34.37 10.91 9.93
CA ASP A 113 34.67 12.19 9.31
C ASP A 113 35.57 12.02 8.08
N MET A 114 36.55 11.11 8.14
CA MET A 114 37.37 10.74 6.97
C MET A 114 36.52 10.08 5.87
N ALA A 115 35.57 9.21 6.22
CA ALA A 115 34.66 8.59 5.26
C ALA A 115 33.76 9.62 4.57
N VAL A 116 33.20 10.57 5.32
CA VAL A 116 32.40 11.69 4.79
C VAL A 116 33.23 12.54 3.82
N LEU A 117 34.49 12.84 4.16
CA LEU A 117 35.38 13.56 3.25
C LEU A 117 35.66 12.78 1.96
N ARG A 118 35.85 11.45 2.04
CA ARG A 118 36.03 10.61 0.84
C ARG A 118 34.76 10.56 -0.03
N GLU A 119 33.60 10.41 0.58
CA GLU A 119 32.32 10.38 -0.13
C GLU A 119 32.00 11.73 -0.77
N LEU A 120 32.35 12.84 -0.11
CA LEU A 120 32.28 14.17 -0.68
C LEU A 120 33.17 14.30 -1.92
N ILE A 121 34.44 13.87 -1.83
CA ILE A 121 35.36 13.88 -2.97
C ILE A 121 34.79 13.05 -4.13
N GLN A 122 34.34 11.81 -3.86
CA GLN A 122 33.76 10.94 -4.88
C GLN A 122 32.52 11.55 -5.54
N THR A 123 31.63 12.12 -4.73
CA THR A 123 30.41 12.79 -5.19
C THR A 123 30.75 14.00 -6.04
N SER A 124 31.69 14.85 -5.60
CA SER A 124 32.15 16.00 -6.37
C SER A 124 32.82 15.59 -7.68
N THR A 125 33.68 14.55 -7.67
CA THR A 125 34.29 14.04 -8.90
C THR A 125 33.23 13.50 -9.85
N HIS A 126 32.23 12.78 -9.36
CA HIS A 126 31.13 12.28 -10.19
C HIS A 126 30.32 13.43 -10.82
N ILE A 127 29.97 14.45 -10.03
CA ILE A 127 29.26 15.64 -10.53
C ILE A 127 30.10 16.36 -11.59
N ILE A 128 31.41 16.51 -11.37
CA ILE A 128 32.33 17.11 -12.35
C ILE A 128 32.34 16.28 -13.64
N THR A 129 32.49 14.95 -13.57
CA THR A 129 32.48 14.06 -14.73
C THR A 129 31.17 14.18 -15.52
N GLN A 130 30.03 14.10 -14.82
CA GLN A 130 28.72 14.24 -15.45
C GLN A 130 28.54 15.62 -16.10
N ALA A 131 29.04 16.69 -15.47
CA ALA A 131 28.95 18.04 -16.02
C ALA A 131 29.73 18.20 -17.33
N PHE A 132 30.85 17.48 -17.50
CA PHE A 132 31.60 17.44 -18.76
C PHE A 132 30.94 16.54 -19.83
N ASP A 133 30.24 15.47 -19.41
CA ASP A 133 29.59 14.51 -20.31
C ASP A 133 28.14 14.89 -20.71
N ALA A 134 27.54 15.88 -20.04
CA ALA A 134 26.14 16.26 -20.24
C ALA A 134 25.89 16.87 -21.62
N LYS A 135 25.00 16.23 -22.41
CA LYS A 135 24.60 16.74 -23.73
C LYS A 135 23.20 17.36 -23.79
N GLU A 136 22.20 16.95 -23.01
CA GLU A 136 20.81 17.43 -23.25
C GLU A 136 19.89 17.67 -22.03
N ASP A 137 20.29 17.49 -20.76
CA ASP A 137 19.43 17.87 -19.61
C ASP A 137 20.22 18.39 -18.40
N VAL A 138 20.43 19.72 -18.37
CA VAL A 138 21.13 20.42 -17.29
C VAL A 138 20.33 20.39 -15.99
N GLN A 139 19.00 20.43 -16.05
CA GLN A 139 18.16 20.51 -14.87
C GLN A 139 18.16 19.19 -14.10
N ALA A 140 18.05 18.06 -14.79
CA ALA A 140 18.16 16.75 -14.18
C ALA A 140 19.55 16.52 -13.54
N LEU A 141 20.61 17.06 -14.13
CA LEU A 141 21.96 17.00 -13.57
C LEU A 141 22.09 17.84 -12.29
N VAL A 142 21.52 19.04 -12.27
CA VAL A 142 21.47 19.87 -11.04
C VAL A 142 20.69 19.16 -9.95
N ASP A 143 19.54 18.57 -10.27
CA ASP A 143 18.71 17.84 -9.30
C ASP A 143 19.42 16.60 -8.74
N ASP A 144 20.18 15.86 -9.56
CA ASP A 144 20.98 14.70 -9.11
C ASP A 144 22.17 15.15 -8.24
N ALA A 145 22.84 16.24 -8.63
CA ALA A 145 23.93 16.82 -7.85
C ALA A 145 23.45 17.30 -6.47
N GLU A 146 22.34 18.04 -6.42
CA GLU A 146 21.71 18.46 -5.16
C GLU A 146 21.36 17.25 -4.30
N ARG A 147 20.69 16.24 -4.87
CA ARG A 147 20.29 15.03 -4.14
C ARG A 147 21.48 14.33 -3.48
N ARG A 148 22.58 14.13 -4.21
CA ARG A 148 23.78 13.45 -3.71
C ARG A 148 24.49 14.24 -2.60
N ILE A 149 24.56 15.57 -2.76
CA ILE A 149 25.11 16.45 -1.71
C ILE A 149 24.21 16.42 -0.47
N PHE A 150 22.88 16.43 -0.64
CA PHE A 150 21.94 16.40 0.48
C PHE A 150 21.97 15.08 1.25
N SER A 151 22.14 13.93 0.59
CA SER A 151 22.27 12.64 1.30
C SER A 151 23.50 12.58 2.22
N LEU A 152 24.58 13.30 1.87
CA LEU A 152 25.77 13.42 2.71
C LEU A 152 25.49 14.20 4.01
N ALA A 153 24.61 15.20 3.95
CA ALA A 153 24.22 16.01 5.12
C ALA A 153 23.30 15.26 6.09
N GLU A 154 22.43 14.38 5.58
CA GLU A 154 21.53 13.56 6.41
C GLU A 154 22.30 12.52 7.25
N ARG A 155 23.43 12.00 6.77
CA ARG A 155 24.34 11.10 7.53
C ARG A 155 24.83 11.69 8.85
N ARG A 156 24.78 13.01 9.03
CA ARG A 156 25.22 13.69 10.27
C ARG A 156 24.15 13.72 11.37
N LEU A 157 22.90 13.37 11.07
CA LEU A 157 21.71 13.61 11.91
C LEU A 157 20.97 12.33 12.36
N GLU A 158 21.48 11.13 12.08
CA GLU A 158 20.84 9.90 12.55
C GLU A 158 20.94 9.78 14.09
N GLY A 159 19.76 9.86 14.72
CA GLY A 159 19.55 10.17 16.14
C GLY A 159 19.89 9.06 17.14
N SER A 160 20.50 9.46 18.25
CA SER A 160 20.52 8.71 19.50
C SER A 160 19.18 8.84 20.22
N ALA A 161 18.65 7.75 20.80
CA ALA A 161 17.47 7.80 21.66
C ALA A 161 17.73 8.71 22.88
N ILE A 162 16.84 9.68 23.13
CA ILE A 162 16.97 10.60 24.27
C ILE A 162 16.22 10.02 25.46
N HIS A 163 16.89 9.88 26.61
CA HIS A 163 16.26 9.40 27.85
C HIS A 163 15.18 10.39 28.34
N VAL A 164 13.99 9.89 28.70
CA VAL A 164 12.82 10.72 29.10
C VAL A 164 13.16 11.73 30.20
N LYS A 165 14.00 11.35 31.18
CA LYS A 165 14.50 12.25 32.24
C LYS A 165 15.08 13.58 31.72
N ASN A 166 15.74 13.56 30.57
CA ASN A 166 16.36 14.74 29.98
C ASN A 166 15.32 15.66 29.32
N ILE A 167 14.18 15.10 28.88
CA ILE A 167 13.08 15.84 28.24
C ILE A 167 12.12 16.40 29.31
N LEU A 168 11.96 15.71 30.45
CA LEU A 168 10.99 16.08 31.49
C LEU A 168 11.24 17.48 32.05
N ASN A 169 12.49 17.85 32.34
CA ASN A 169 12.80 19.17 32.90
C ASN A 169 12.40 20.32 31.96
N ASP A 170 12.68 20.19 30.67
CA ASP A 170 12.31 21.21 29.68
C ASP A 170 10.80 21.25 29.44
N THR A 171 10.15 20.08 29.51
CA THR A 171 8.68 19.96 29.41
C THR A 171 7.99 20.64 30.60
N PHE A 172 8.44 20.42 31.83
CA PHE A 172 7.88 21.07 33.01
C PHE A 172 8.07 22.59 32.97
N LYS A 173 9.25 23.07 32.58
CA LYS A 173 9.48 24.52 32.38
C LYS A 173 8.59 25.12 31.28
N TYR A 174 8.20 24.34 30.28
CA TYR A 174 7.24 24.77 29.27
C TYR A 174 5.82 24.85 29.85
N ILE A 175 5.39 23.82 30.60
CA ILE A 175 4.09 23.80 31.28
C ILE A 175 3.97 24.93 32.31
N GLU A 176 5.00 25.19 33.11
CA GLU A 176 5.04 26.31 34.07
C GLU A 176 4.85 27.66 33.36
N ARG A 177 5.54 27.87 32.23
CA ARG A 177 5.37 29.09 31.42
C ARG A 177 3.94 29.25 30.89
N LEU A 178 3.29 28.16 30.50
CA LEU A 178 1.89 28.19 30.07
C LEU A 178 0.94 28.51 31.24
N TYR A 179 1.20 27.93 32.42
CA TYR A 179 0.41 28.17 33.62
C TYR A 179 0.51 29.63 34.09
N GLU A 180 1.72 30.19 34.13
CA GLU A 180 1.97 31.57 34.56
C GLU A 180 1.34 32.62 33.64
N ARG A 181 1.28 32.35 32.33
CA ARG A 181 0.76 33.31 31.35
C ARG A 181 -0.76 33.27 31.16
N GLN A 182 -1.44 32.25 31.70
CA GLN A 182 -2.86 31.98 31.45
C GLN A 182 -3.22 32.01 29.95
N GLU A 183 -2.28 31.62 29.09
CA GLU A 183 -2.48 31.64 27.63
C GLU A 183 -3.37 30.47 27.22
N HIS A 184 -4.58 30.76 26.73
CA HIS A 184 -5.51 29.76 26.20
C HIS A 184 -5.06 29.15 24.85
N VAL A 185 -4.06 29.76 24.19
CA VAL A 185 -3.55 29.35 22.88
C VAL A 185 -2.05 29.09 23.00
N THR A 186 -1.65 27.82 22.91
CA THR A 186 -0.26 27.37 23.10
C THR A 186 0.52 27.29 21.79
N GLY A 187 -0.20 27.16 20.65
CA GLY A 187 0.33 27.14 19.30
C GLY A 187 0.19 28.48 18.59
N VAL A 188 0.32 28.47 17.26
CA VAL A 188 0.12 29.68 16.42
C VAL A 188 -1.37 30.01 16.35
N PRO A 189 -1.82 31.20 16.82
CA PRO A 189 -3.24 31.57 16.82
C PRO A 189 -3.76 31.82 15.40
N THR A 190 -4.93 31.28 15.08
CA THR A 190 -5.58 31.45 13.78
C THR A 190 -6.32 32.78 13.66
N GLY A 191 -6.66 33.40 14.79
CA GLY A 191 -7.49 34.62 14.86
C GLY A 191 -9.00 34.33 14.85
N LEU A 192 -9.38 33.05 14.82
CA LEU A 192 -10.74 32.58 14.95
C LEU A 192 -10.90 31.98 16.34
N THR A 193 -11.51 32.73 17.27
CA THR A 193 -11.51 32.44 18.70
C THR A 193 -11.98 31.03 19.03
N LYS A 194 -13.12 30.60 18.47
CA LYS A 194 -13.66 29.24 18.69
C LYS A 194 -12.77 28.14 18.11
N LEU A 195 -12.03 28.43 17.03
CA LEU A 195 -11.07 27.48 16.45
C LEU A 195 -9.81 27.39 17.31
N ASP A 196 -9.33 28.53 17.81
CA ASP A 196 -8.18 28.59 18.71
C ASP A 196 -8.50 27.95 20.07
N GLU A 197 -9.70 28.12 20.61
CA GLU A 197 -10.18 27.42 21.82
C GLU A 197 -10.20 25.89 21.63
N MET A 198 -10.58 25.42 20.44
CA MET A 198 -10.70 23.99 20.17
C MET A 198 -9.37 23.32 19.81
N THR A 199 -8.44 24.06 19.20
CA THR A 199 -7.14 23.55 18.75
C THR A 199 -5.99 23.92 19.68
N ALA A 200 -6.22 24.84 20.63
CA ALA A 200 -5.17 25.58 21.36
C ALA A 200 -4.18 26.28 20.41
N GLY A 201 -4.64 26.64 19.20
CA GLY A 201 -3.80 27.15 18.10
C GLY A 201 -3.14 26.03 17.29
N LEU A 202 -2.48 26.41 16.19
CA LEU A 202 -1.76 25.46 15.32
C LEU A 202 -0.44 25.05 15.98
N GLN A 203 -0.35 23.78 16.39
CA GLN A 203 0.78 23.31 17.18
C GLN A 203 2.06 23.12 16.34
N PRO A 204 3.25 23.42 16.91
CA PRO A 204 4.52 23.06 16.29
C PRO A 204 4.61 21.57 15.99
N SER A 205 5.32 21.23 14.91
CA SER A 205 5.49 19.86 14.43
C SER A 205 4.25 19.16 13.86
N ASP A 206 3.08 19.81 13.84
CA ASP A 206 1.85 19.24 13.28
C ASP A 206 1.69 19.51 11.77
N LEU A 207 1.13 18.52 11.08
CA LEU A 207 0.59 18.64 9.73
C LEU A 207 -0.93 18.84 9.82
N ILE A 208 -1.39 20.00 9.39
CA ILE A 208 -2.78 20.42 9.40
C ILE A 208 -3.31 20.40 7.96
N LEU A 209 -4.30 19.56 7.68
CA LEU A 209 -4.99 19.52 6.39
C LEU A 209 -6.28 20.31 6.43
N ILE A 210 -6.45 21.24 5.49
CA ILE A 210 -7.71 21.98 5.30
C ILE A 210 -8.31 21.55 3.97
N ALA A 211 -9.37 20.75 4.04
CA ALA A 211 -10.02 20.14 2.89
C ALA A 211 -11.37 20.79 2.59
N GLY A 212 -11.70 20.93 1.32
CA GLY A 212 -12.98 21.52 0.90
C GLY A 212 -13.21 21.43 -0.61
N ARG A 213 -14.47 21.51 -1.03
CA ARG A 213 -14.83 21.58 -2.45
C ARG A 213 -14.28 22.86 -3.10
N PRO A 214 -14.16 22.91 -4.44
CA PRO A 214 -13.95 24.17 -5.15
C PRO A 214 -14.96 25.22 -4.70
N SER A 215 -14.54 26.48 -4.64
CA SER A 215 -15.38 27.63 -4.24
C SER A 215 -15.86 27.67 -2.77
N MET A 216 -15.45 26.74 -1.91
CA MET A 216 -15.75 26.78 -0.47
C MET A 216 -14.94 27.84 0.31
N GLY A 217 -13.91 28.43 -0.32
CA GLY A 217 -13.10 29.48 0.28
C GLY A 217 -11.81 29.01 0.96
N LYS A 218 -11.26 27.85 0.60
CA LYS A 218 -10.02 27.28 1.20
C LYS A 218 -8.86 28.27 1.23
N THR A 219 -8.49 28.82 0.06
CA THR A 219 -7.43 29.84 -0.05
C THR A 219 -7.75 31.08 0.77
N ALA A 220 -8.99 31.56 0.73
CA ALA A 220 -9.42 32.71 1.52
C ALA A 220 -9.28 32.46 3.03
N PHE A 221 -9.63 31.26 3.50
CA PHE A 221 -9.48 30.84 4.89
C PHE A 221 -8.00 30.80 5.30
N ALA A 222 -7.14 30.19 4.49
CA ALA A 222 -5.70 30.15 4.74
C ALA A 222 -5.06 31.55 4.75
N LEU A 223 -5.46 32.43 3.83
CA LEU A 223 -5.00 33.81 3.80
C LEU A 223 -5.47 34.60 5.02
N CYS A 224 -6.68 34.37 5.52
CA CYS A 224 -7.15 35.01 6.76
C CYS A 224 -6.25 34.66 7.95
N ILE A 225 -5.89 33.37 8.08
CA ILE A 225 -4.93 32.91 9.08
C ILE A 225 -3.57 33.59 8.87
N ALA A 226 -3.05 33.58 7.64
CA ALA A 226 -1.77 34.20 7.31
C ALA A 226 -1.73 35.69 7.66
N GLN A 227 -2.80 36.42 7.37
CA GLN A 227 -2.91 37.85 7.68
C GLN A 227 -2.98 38.10 9.18
N HIS A 228 -3.73 37.30 9.93
CA HIS A 228 -3.77 37.43 11.38
C HIS A 228 -2.39 37.19 11.99
N VAL A 229 -1.75 36.07 11.64
CA VAL A 229 -0.42 35.68 12.15
C VAL A 229 0.65 36.70 11.74
N GLY A 230 0.64 37.18 10.49
CA GLY A 230 1.66 38.09 9.98
C GLY A 230 1.46 39.54 10.44
N ILE A 231 0.23 40.06 10.39
CA ILE A 231 -0.05 41.47 10.69
C ILE A 231 -0.22 41.68 12.21
N LYS A 232 -1.00 40.82 12.89
CA LYS A 232 -1.33 41.00 14.31
C LYS A 232 -0.28 40.41 15.23
N MET A 233 0.17 39.18 14.95
CA MET A 233 1.15 38.49 15.81
C MET A 233 2.61 38.76 15.41
N ARG A 234 2.85 39.35 14.23
CA ARG A 234 4.19 39.63 13.68
C ARG A 234 5.08 38.37 13.61
N MET A 235 4.46 37.21 13.41
CA MET A 235 5.13 35.91 13.23
C MET A 235 5.47 35.68 11.76
N LYS A 236 6.57 34.98 11.49
CA LYS A 236 7.14 34.81 10.15
C LYS A 236 6.48 33.63 9.44
N ILE A 237 5.91 33.88 8.27
CA ILE A 237 5.11 32.90 7.53
C ILE A 237 5.65 32.71 6.14
N LEU A 238 5.72 31.46 5.69
CA LEU A 238 5.98 31.10 4.30
C LEU A 238 4.70 30.58 3.65
N VAL A 239 4.25 31.24 2.58
CA VAL A 239 3.10 30.84 1.75
C VAL A 239 3.61 30.34 0.41
N LEU A 240 3.39 29.06 0.13
CA LEU A 240 3.73 28.38 -1.10
C LEU A 240 2.45 28.20 -1.94
N SER A 241 2.33 28.96 -3.02
CA SER A 241 1.12 29.03 -3.85
C SER A 241 1.35 28.39 -5.20
N LEU A 242 0.84 27.18 -5.39
CA LEU A 242 0.96 26.42 -6.62
C LEU A 242 -0.19 26.69 -7.61
N GLU A 243 -1.32 27.20 -7.14
CA GLU A 243 -2.50 27.50 -7.98
C GLU A 243 -2.54 28.97 -8.43
N MET A 244 -2.23 29.90 -7.53
CA MET A 244 -2.43 31.35 -7.73
C MET A 244 -1.10 32.11 -7.76
N SER A 245 -1.04 33.20 -8.53
CA SER A 245 0.14 34.08 -8.51
C SER A 245 0.22 34.93 -7.25
N SER A 246 1.44 35.35 -6.89
CA SER A 246 1.72 36.22 -5.75
C SER A 246 0.88 37.50 -5.80
N GLN A 247 0.72 38.09 -6.99
CA GLN A 247 -0.10 39.29 -7.20
C GLN A 247 -1.58 39.04 -6.86
N GLN A 248 -2.14 37.90 -7.27
CA GLN A 248 -3.54 37.58 -6.98
C GLN A 248 -3.78 37.33 -5.50
N LEU A 249 -2.82 36.70 -4.80
CA LEU A 249 -2.88 36.51 -3.36
C LEU A 249 -2.81 37.84 -2.61
N VAL A 250 -1.86 38.71 -2.95
CA VAL A 250 -1.72 40.04 -2.33
C VAL A 250 -2.95 40.90 -2.58
N GLN A 251 -3.54 40.86 -3.78
CA GLN A 251 -4.78 41.58 -4.09
C GLN A 251 -5.95 41.13 -3.21
N ARG A 252 -6.06 39.82 -2.94
CA ARG A 252 -7.05 39.27 -2.00
C ARG A 252 -6.75 39.71 -0.56
N MET A 253 -5.49 39.67 -0.14
CA MET A 253 -5.09 40.16 1.18
C MET A 253 -5.45 41.65 1.37
N LEU A 254 -5.19 42.50 0.36
CA LEU A 254 -5.56 43.93 0.39
C LEU A 254 -7.07 44.14 0.47
N SER A 255 -7.84 43.41 -0.33
CA SER A 255 -9.31 43.46 -0.31
C SER A 255 -9.86 43.03 1.05
N ALA A 256 -9.34 41.92 1.61
CA ALA A 256 -9.73 41.42 2.92
C ALA A 256 -9.36 42.40 4.04
N GLU A 257 -8.15 42.96 4.05
CA GLU A 257 -7.66 43.83 5.13
C GLU A 257 -8.18 45.26 5.06
N GLY A 258 -8.39 45.77 3.84
CA GLY A 258 -9.02 47.07 3.61
C GLY A 258 -10.55 47.04 3.69
N ARG A 259 -11.18 45.85 3.73
CA ARG A 259 -12.63 45.66 3.60
C ARG A 259 -13.18 46.40 2.38
N VAL A 260 -12.54 46.18 1.24
CA VAL A 260 -12.91 46.74 -0.07
C VAL A 260 -13.32 45.59 -0.98
N ASP A 261 -14.41 45.78 -1.73
CA ASP A 261 -14.97 44.74 -2.59
C ASP A 261 -13.93 44.17 -3.58
N SER A 262 -13.79 42.85 -3.60
CA SER A 262 -12.76 42.16 -4.38
C SER A 262 -12.93 42.32 -5.89
N LEU A 263 -14.17 42.46 -6.38
CA LEU A 263 -14.44 42.71 -7.80
C LEU A 263 -14.07 44.15 -8.17
N SER A 264 -14.37 45.13 -7.31
CA SER A 264 -13.95 46.52 -7.49
C SER A 264 -12.44 46.67 -7.54
N VAL A 265 -11.70 46.00 -6.62
CA VAL A 265 -10.24 45.96 -6.64
C VAL A 265 -9.71 45.28 -7.91
N ARG A 266 -10.39 44.26 -8.43
CA ARG A 266 -9.99 43.57 -9.67
C ARG A 266 -10.27 44.37 -10.94
N THR A 267 -11.41 45.06 -10.99
CA THR A 267 -11.85 45.82 -12.16
C THR A 267 -11.34 47.25 -12.18
N GLY A 268 -10.69 47.71 -11.10
CA GLY A 268 -10.21 49.08 -10.94
C GLY A 268 -11.32 50.10 -10.68
N ARG A 269 -12.56 49.65 -10.45
CA ARG A 269 -13.73 50.52 -10.19
C ARG A 269 -13.82 50.86 -8.71
N LEU A 270 -12.87 51.63 -8.22
CA LEU A 270 -12.74 52.00 -6.81
C LEU A 270 -13.29 53.40 -6.54
N GLN A 271 -14.00 53.57 -5.43
CA GLN A 271 -14.39 54.89 -4.95
C GLN A 271 -13.19 55.58 -4.27
N MET A 272 -13.23 56.91 -4.12
CA MET A 272 -12.15 57.66 -3.47
C MET A 272 -11.87 57.16 -2.03
N GLN A 273 -12.92 56.73 -1.31
CA GLN A 273 -12.81 56.19 0.04
C GLN A 273 -12.10 54.83 0.06
N ASP A 274 -12.27 54.00 -0.97
CA ASP A 274 -11.62 52.69 -1.07
C ASP A 274 -10.09 52.82 -1.16
N TRP A 275 -9.60 53.83 -1.87
CA TRP A 275 -8.16 54.11 -1.96
C TRP A 275 -7.52 54.37 -0.60
N SER A 276 -8.21 55.10 0.28
CA SER A 276 -7.71 55.36 1.64
C SER A 276 -7.59 54.07 2.46
N ARG A 277 -8.58 53.17 2.36
CA ARG A 277 -8.58 51.88 3.05
C ARG A 277 -7.53 50.92 2.49
N LEU A 278 -7.39 50.86 1.17
CA LEU A 278 -6.36 50.05 0.51
C LEU A 278 -4.94 50.54 0.84
N THR A 279 -4.72 51.85 0.89
CA THR A 279 -3.42 52.42 1.26
C THR A 279 -3.05 52.06 2.70
N SER A 280 -4.00 52.15 3.63
CA SER A 280 -3.80 51.72 5.02
C SER A 280 -3.55 50.21 5.14
N ALA A 281 -4.27 49.39 4.37
CA ALA A 281 -4.04 47.94 4.31
C ALA A 281 -2.66 47.60 3.74
N ALA A 282 -2.23 48.30 2.68
CA ALA A 282 -0.92 48.14 2.05
C ALA A 282 0.22 48.48 3.02
N GLY A 283 0.08 49.56 3.81
CA GLY A 283 1.06 49.90 4.85
C GLY A 283 1.23 48.77 5.88
N ARG A 284 0.12 48.23 6.38
CA ARG A 284 0.15 47.11 7.36
C ARG A 284 0.70 45.81 6.77
N LEU A 285 0.38 45.50 5.52
CA LEU A 285 0.90 44.33 4.82
C LEU A 285 2.39 44.47 4.49
N SER A 286 2.86 45.67 4.16
CA SER A 286 4.27 45.93 3.83
C SER A 286 5.21 45.67 4.99
N GLU A 287 4.74 45.81 6.23
CA GLU A 287 5.52 45.52 7.43
C GLU A 287 5.31 44.09 7.98
N ALA A 288 4.38 43.32 7.40
CA ALA A 288 4.08 41.98 7.87
C ALA A 288 5.14 40.99 7.33
N PRO A 289 5.73 40.12 8.17
CA PRO A 289 6.73 39.14 7.73
C PRO A 289 6.07 37.93 7.03
N ILE A 290 5.36 38.19 5.94
CA ILE A 290 4.70 37.19 5.09
C ILE A 290 5.49 37.05 3.80
N PHE A 291 6.05 35.86 3.57
CA PHE A 291 6.86 35.54 2.40
C PHE A 291 6.04 34.65 1.47
N ILE A 292 5.93 35.02 0.19
CA ILE A 292 5.14 34.29 -0.81
C ILE A 292 6.06 33.77 -1.89
N ASP A 293 5.86 32.51 -2.28
CA ASP A 293 6.48 31.89 -3.44
C ASP A 293 5.37 31.25 -4.29
N ASP A 294 5.23 31.70 -5.53
CA ASP A 294 4.24 31.22 -6.50
C ASP A 294 4.81 30.31 -7.59
N SER A 295 5.96 29.68 -7.31
CA SER A 295 6.57 28.70 -8.21
C SER A 295 5.60 27.54 -8.50
N PRO A 296 5.24 27.27 -9.77
CA PRO A 296 4.31 26.21 -10.11
C PRO A 296 4.96 24.83 -9.99
N GLY A 297 4.20 23.83 -9.55
CA GLY A 297 4.62 22.42 -9.60
C GLY A 297 5.80 22.07 -8.70
N LEU A 298 5.95 22.75 -7.56
CA LEU A 298 7.03 22.48 -6.60
C LEU A 298 7.05 21.01 -6.14
N SER A 299 8.25 20.45 -6.09
CA SER A 299 8.53 19.18 -5.46
C SER A 299 8.69 19.31 -3.95
N VAL A 300 8.52 18.20 -3.22
CA VAL A 300 8.67 18.22 -1.76
C VAL A 300 10.08 18.60 -1.32
N LEU A 301 11.10 18.22 -2.11
CA LEU A 301 12.49 18.57 -1.84
C LEU A 301 12.71 20.08 -1.96
N GLU A 302 12.17 20.70 -3.01
CA GLU A 302 12.23 22.17 -3.19
C GLU A 302 11.50 22.90 -2.07
N VAL A 303 10.32 22.42 -1.67
CA VAL A 303 9.58 22.96 -0.50
C VAL A 303 10.43 22.89 0.76
N ARG A 304 11.05 21.74 1.04
CA ARG A 304 11.94 21.55 2.20
C ARG A 304 13.15 22.48 2.14
N ALA A 305 13.80 22.61 0.98
CA ALA A 305 14.96 23.48 0.80
C ALA A 305 14.60 24.96 1.04
N LYS A 306 13.48 25.43 0.47
CA LYS A 306 12.98 26.80 0.66
C LYS A 306 12.62 27.07 2.12
N ALA A 307 11.91 26.14 2.77
CA ALA A 307 11.53 26.27 4.18
C ALA A 307 12.75 26.29 5.11
N ARG A 308 13.77 25.44 4.87
CA ARG A 308 15.04 25.45 5.62
C ARG A 308 15.79 26.76 5.45
N ARG A 309 15.93 27.25 4.21
CA ARG A 309 16.59 28.54 3.92
C ARG A 309 15.89 29.67 4.67
N MET A 310 14.56 29.72 4.59
CA MET A 310 13.74 30.68 5.33
C MET A 310 14.03 30.59 6.85
N LYS A 311 13.86 29.40 7.45
CA LYS A 311 14.10 29.19 8.90
C LYS A 311 15.48 29.67 9.34
N SER A 312 16.51 29.43 8.52
CA SER A 312 17.88 29.82 8.82
C SER A 312 18.15 31.32 8.65
N GLU A 313 17.58 31.97 7.64
CA GLU A 313 17.88 33.37 7.32
C GLU A 313 17.01 34.37 8.08
N HIS A 314 15.71 34.07 8.22
CA HIS A 314 14.73 35.03 8.76
C HIS A 314 13.92 34.48 9.95
N GLY A 315 14.05 33.17 10.25
CA GLY A 315 13.18 32.47 11.20
C GLY A 315 11.80 32.17 10.60
N LEU A 316 11.15 31.11 11.06
CA LEU A 316 9.90 30.62 10.46
C LEU A 316 9.00 30.03 11.53
N ASP A 317 7.73 30.45 11.55
CA ASP A 317 6.73 30.12 12.56
C ASP A 317 5.51 29.37 11.98
N LEU A 318 5.22 29.52 10.68
CA LEU A 318 4.11 28.84 10.00
C LEU A 318 4.43 28.63 8.51
N ILE A 319 4.06 27.46 7.97
CA ILE A 319 4.10 27.18 6.53
C ILE A 319 2.68 26.93 6.02
N ILE A 320 2.30 27.55 4.90
CA ILE A 320 1.03 27.33 4.21
C ILE A 320 1.31 26.87 2.78
N ILE A 321 0.65 25.80 2.34
CA ILE A 321 0.79 25.23 0.99
C ILE A 321 -0.58 25.17 0.31
N ASP A 322 -0.74 25.90 -0.81
CA ASP A 322 -1.97 25.98 -1.60
C ASP A 322 -1.75 25.47 -3.03
N TYR A 323 -2.12 24.25 -3.42
CA TYR A 323 -2.66 23.15 -2.62
C TYR A 323 -1.92 21.84 -2.95
N LEU A 324 -2.04 20.85 -2.07
CA LEU A 324 -1.21 19.64 -2.06
C LEU A 324 -1.25 18.87 -3.39
N GLN A 325 -2.42 18.75 -4.02
CA GLN A 325 -2.56 18.03 -5.30
C GLN A 325 -2.00 18.78 -6.53
N LEU A 326 -1.23 19.86 -6.38
CA LEU A 326 -0.43 20.46 -7.47
C LEU A 326 1.07 20.22 -7.31
N MET A 327 1.51 19.68 -6.17
CA MET A 327 2.92 19.34 -5.95
C MET A 327 3.36 18.18 -6.85
N ARG A 328 4.66 18.12 -7.13
CA ARG A 328 5.31 17.00 -7.83
C ARG A 328 6.02 16.09 -6.82
N GLY A 329 5.80 14.78 -6.91
CA GLY A 329 6.59 13.76 -6.23
C GLY A 329 7.71 13.25 -7.14
N ARG A 330 8.33 12.14 -6.75
CA ARG A 330 9.47 11.58 -7.50
C ARG A 330 9.04 11.10 -8.89
N ALA A 331 9.85 11.39 -9.90
CA ALA A 331 9.58 11.17 -11.33
C ALA A 331 9.35 9.71 -11.80
N ASN A 332 9.36 8.72 -10.90
CA ASN A 332 9.19 7.29 -11.21
C ASN A 332 7.96 6.65 -10.54
N LEU A 333 7.02 7.45 -10.02
CA LEU A 333 5.77 6.94 -9.45
C LEU A 333 4.60 7.21 -10.42
N ASP A 334 4.16 6.18 -11.16
CA ASP A 334 3.01 6.23 -12.07
C ASP A 334 1.65 6.47 -11.35
N ASN A 335 1.64 6.59 -10.01
CA ASN A 335 0.43 6.70 -9.20
C ASN A 335 0.36 8.00 -8.40
N ARG A 336 -0.49 8.94 -8.85
CA ARG A 336 -0.77 10.24 -8.21
C ARG A 336 -1.12 10.14 -6.72
N GLN A 337 -1.69 9.04 -6.25
CA GLN A 337 -2.01 8.89 -4.83
C GLN A 337 -0.86 8.37 -3.97
N GLN A 338 0.02 7.53 -4.52
CA GLN A 338 1.27 7.16 -3.86
C GLN A 338 2.18 8.39 -3.75
N GLU A 339 2.17 9.22 -4.80
CA GLU A 339 2.78 10.55 -4.82
C GLU A 339 2.21 11.44 -3.69
N ILE A 340 0.89 11.56 -3.58
CA ILE A 340 0.22 12.32 -2.51
C ILE A 340 0.54 11.76 -1.11
N SER A 341 0.64 10.43 -0.97
CA SER A 341 0.99 9.77 0.30
C SER A 341 2.44 10.06 0.69
N GLU A 342 3.36 10.00 -0.27
CA GLU A 342 4.76 10.37 -0.08
C GLU A 342 4.89 11.86 0.28
N ILE A 343 4.16 12.73 -0.43
CA ILE A 343 4.08 14.17 -0.16
C ILE A 343 3.60 14.40 1.27
N SER A 344 2.49 13.79 1.66
CA SER A 344 1.89 13.93 3.00
C SER A 344 2.87 13.53 4.11
N ARG A 345 3.49 12.34 4.00
CA ARG A 345 4.51 11.86 4.94
C ARG A 345 5.72 12.78 5.02
N SER A 346 6.18 13.26 3.86
CA SER A 346 7.34 14.14 3.77
C SER A 346 7.05 15.53 4.35
N LEU A 347 5.83 16.06 4.18
CA LEU A 347 5.39 17.30 4.82
C LEU A 347 5.27 17.15 6.34
N LYS A 348 4.81 15.99 6.84
CA LYS A 348 4.82 15.70 8.28
C LYS A 348 6.24 15.61 8.83
N ALA A 349 7.17 15.02 8.08
CA ALA A 349 8.59 15.01 8.45
C ALA A 349 9.17 16.43 8.48
N LEU A 350 8.86 17.27 7.48
CA LEU A 350 9.25 18.69 7.45
C LEU A 350 8.74 19.47 8.66
N ALA A 351 7.47 19.28 9.04
CA ALA A 351 6.87 19.92 10.20
C ALA A 351 7.65 19.62 11.48
N LYS A 352 7.94 18.32 11.71
CA LYS A 352 8.75 17.84 12.85
C LYS A 352 10.18 18.36 12.82
N GLU A 353 10.81 18.34 11.66
CA GLU A 353 12.20 18.76 11.49
C GLU A 353 12.40 20.25 11.82
N LEU A 354 11.50 21.11 11.32
CA LEU A 354 11.60 22.56 11.52
C LEU A 354 10.94 23.02 12.83
N ASN A 355 10.25 22.11 13.52
CA ASN A 355 9.39 22.40 14.66
C ASN A 355 8.41 23.55 14.39
N VAL A 356 7.67 23.44 13.28
CA VAL A 356 6.76 24.48 12.76
C VAL A 356 5.46 23.82 12.27
N PRO A 357 4.27 24.40 12.53
CA PRO A 357 3.02 23.93 11.92
C PRO A 357 3.06 24.05 10.40
N VAL A 358 2.66 22.99 9.70
CA VAL A 358 2.50 22.98 8.25
C VAL A 358 1.02 22.84 7.90
N VAL A 359 0.44 23.88 7.31
CA VAL A 359 -0.93 23.88 6.80
C VAL A 359 -0.91 23.56 5.31
N ALA A 360 -1.51 22.44 4.92
CA ALA A 360 -1.64 22.06 3.52
C ALA A 360 -3.11 22.01 3.09
N LEU A 361 -3.43 22.76 2.03
CA LEU A 361 -4.77 22.77 1.46
C LEU A 361 -5.00 21.53 0.60
N SER A 362 -6.22 20.99 0.66
CA SER A 362 -6.61 19.81 -0.09
C SER A 362 -7.99 19.98 -0.74
N GLN A 363 -8.14 19.53 -1.98
CA GLN A 363 -9.43 19.56 -2.66
C GLN A 363 -10.23 18.26 -2.48
N LEU A 364 -11.52 18.39 -2.14
CA LEU A 364 -12.46 17.26 -2.06
C LEU A 364 -13.09 16.91 -3.42
N SER A 365 -13.39 15.62 -3.60
CA SER A 365 -14.06 15.10 -4.80
C SER A 365 -15.51 15.59 -4.94
N ARG A 366 -16.10 15.50 -6.15
CA ARG A 366 -17.51 15.89 -6.38
C ARG A 366 -18.52 14.89 -5.81
N ALA A 367 -18.06 13.72 -5.33
CA ALA A 367 -18.94 12.64 -4.86
C ALA A 367 -19.74 12.97 -3.60
N ILE A 368 -19.38 14.04 -2.88
CA ILE A 368 -20.11 14.52 -1.70
C ILE A 368 -21.51 15.05 -2.10
N GLU A 369 -21.66 15.58 -3.31
CA GLU A 369 -22.90 16.23 -3.78
C GLU A 369 -24.02 15.23 -4.07
N THR A 370 -23.71 13.94 -4.22
CA THR A 370 -24.70 12.89 -4.50
C THR A 370 -25.26 12.21 -3.23
N ARG A 371 -24.75 12.55 -2.04
CA ARG A 371 -25.08 11.87 -0.76
C ARG A 371 -26.40 12.31 -0.09
N GLY A 372 -27.14 13.26 -0.66
CA GLY A 372 -28.32 13.87 -0.03
C GLY A 372 -27.97 14.80 1.14
N ASP A 373 -26.94 14.45 1.93
CA ASP A 373 -26.23 15.32 2.86
C ASP A 373 -24.90 15.79 2.24
N SER A 374 -24.69 17.12 2.17
CA SER A 374 -23.51 17.74 1.59
C SER A 374 -22.36 17.99 2.59
N SER A 375 -22.54 17.59 3.86
CA SER A 375 -21.53 17.74 4.91
C SER A 375 -20.31 16.85 4.62
N PRO A 376 -19.09 17.42 4.54
CA PRO A 376 -17.86 16.66 4.37
C PRO A 376 -17.59 15.75 5.57
N ARG A 377 -17.00 14.58 5.32
CA ARG A 377 -16.62 13.58 6.33
C ARG A 377 -15.24 13.02 6.02
N LEU A 378 -14.56 12.45 7.02
CA LEU A 378 -13.28 11.71 6.82
C LEU A 378 -13.40 10.64 5.72
N SER A 379 -14.55 9.97 5.64
CA SER A 379 -14.84 8.99 4.60
C SER A 379 -14.80 9.52 3.16
N ASP A 380 -14.90 10.84 2.95
CA ASP A 380 -14.86 11.43 1.61
C ASP A 380 -13.43 11.50 1.07
N LEU A 381 -12.44 11.22 1.93
CA LEU A 381 -11.06 10.94 1.56
C LEU A 381 -10.81 9.43 1.29
N ARG A 382 -11.85 8.57 1.41
CA ARG A 382 -11.72 7.10 1.38
C ARG A 382 -12.43 6.40 0.20
N GLU A 383 -11.83 5.30 -0.22
CA GLU A 383 -12.30 4.33 -1.23
C GLU A 383 -13.02 3.15 -0.55
N CYS A 384 -14.08 2.55 -1.10
CA CYS A 384 -14.87 1.55 -0.34
C CYS A 384 -15.46 0.38 -1.16
N VAL A 385 -15.54 -0.80 -0.55
CA VAL A 385 -16.12 -2.07 -1.06
C VAL A 385 -17.39 -2.48 -0.28
N THR A 386 -18.19 -3.43 -0.78
CA THR A 386 -19.37 -3.94 -0.03
C THR A 386 -18.99 -4.91 1.08
N GLY A 387 -19.84 -5.04 2.11
CA GLY A 387 -19.56 -5.86 3.29
C GLY A 387 -19.42 -7.37 3.07
N ASP A 388 -19.94 -7.90 1.95
CA ASP A 388 -19.77 -9.30 1.54
C ASP A 388 -18.42 -9.59 0.86
N THR A 389 -17.61 -8.56 0.61
CA THR A 389 -16.28 -8.70 0.00
C THR A 389 -15.37 -9.54 0.90
N LEU A 390 -14.84 -10.65 0.36
CA LEU A 390 -13.99 -11.56 1.12
C LEU A 390 -12.55 -11.05 1.14
N VAL A 391 -12.05 -10.69 2.31
CA VAL A 391 -10.64 -10.34 2.53
C VAL A 391 -9.83 -11.63 2.66
N CYS A 392 -8.78 -11.78 1.87
CA CYS A 392 -7.83 -12.90 2.01
C CYS A 392 -6.89 -12.64 3.18
N LEU A 393 -7.04 -13.40 4.27
CA LEU A 393 -6.18 -13.30 5.46
C LEU A 393 -4.87 -14.06 5.25
N ALA A 394 -3.82 -13.65 5.97
CA ALA A 394 -2.52 -14.31 5.94
C ALA A 394 -2.56 -15.75 6.51
N ASP A 395 -3.55 -16.06 7.35
CA ASP A 395 -3.79 -17.42 7.86
C ASP A 395 -4.51 -18.34 6.86
N GLY A 396 -4.74 -17.86 5.62
CA GLY A 396 -5.36 -18.61 4.53
C GLY A 396 -6.88 -18.46 4.46
N ARG A 397 -7.53 -17.97 5.53
CA ARG A 397 -8.98 -17.78 5.53
C ARG A 397 -9.42 -16.65 4.59
N ARG A 398 -10.70 -16.72 4.24
CA ARG A 398 -11.41 -15.71 3.47
C ARG A 398 -12.64 -15.24 4.23
N VAL A 399 -12.58 -14.04 4.79
CA VAL A 399 -13.60 -13.53 5.72
C VAL A 399 -14.27 -12.29 5.11
N PRO A 400 -15.61 -12.16 5.15
CA PRO A 400 -16.28 -10.93 4.74
C PRO A 400 -15.75 -9.72 5.50
N ILE A 401 -15.45 -8.62 4.80
CA ILE A 401 -14.85 -7.42 5.40
C ILE A 401 -15.71 -6.84 6.54
N ARG A 402 -17.03 -6.98 6.49
CA ARG A 402 -17.92 -6.53 7.57
C ARG A 402 -17.71 -7.28 8.89
N ASP A 403 -17.24 -8.52 8.81
CA ASP A 403 -17.00 -9.38 9.98
C ASP A 403 -15.62 -9.09 10.61
N LEU A 404 -14.81 -8.23 9.97
CA LEU A 404 -13.48 -7.81 10.44
C LEU A 404 -13.49 -6.42 11.08
N VAL A 405 -14.66 -5.78 11.20
CA VAL A 405 -14.77 -4.42 11.76
C VAL A 405 -14.22 -4.39 13.19
N ALA A 406 -13.40 -3.37 13.49
CA ALA A 406 -12.68 -3.23 14.76
C ALA A 406 -11.60 -4.29 15.04
N GLU A 407 -11.28 -5.15 14.07
CA GLU A 407 -10.12 -6.02 14.10
C GLU A 407 -8.94 -5.42 13.30
N ALA A 408 -7.74 -5.90 13.59
CA ALA A 408 -6.51 -5.57 12.85
C ALA A 408 -5.82 -6.86 12.36
N PRO A 409 -6.48 -7.68 11.52
CA PRO A 409 -5.92 -8.95 11.05
C PRO A 409 -4.73 -8.75 10.13
N GLU A 410 -3.88 -9.77 10.01
CA GLU A 410 -2.93 -9.85 8.90
C GLU A 410 -3.65 -10.32 7.63
N VAL A 411 -3.42 -9.61 6.54
CA VAL A 411 -4.03 -9.84 5.24
C VAL A 411 -2.96 -10.10 4.19
N LEU A 412 -3.38 -10.65 3.05
CA LEU A 412 -2.54 -10.74 1.88
C LEU A 412 -2.63 -9.47 1.04
N ALA A 413 -1.47 -8.97 0.64
CA ALA A 413 -1.29 -7.70 -0.06
C ALA A 413 -0.29 -7.85 -1.22
N MET A 414 -0.28 -6.87 -2.13
CA MET A 414 0.66 -6.84 -3.26
C MET A 414 1.82 -5.90 -2.94
N SER A 415 3.04 -6.41 -2.94
CA SER A 415 4.26 -5.59 -2.86
C SER A 415 4.47 -4.76 -4.14
N PRO A 416 5.31 -3.69 -4.10
CA PRO A 416 5.63 -2.90 -5.30
C PRO A 416 6.20 -3.70 -6.47
N ARG A 417 6.83 -4.86 -6.21
CA ARG A 417 7.33 -5.79 -7.25
C ARG A 417 6.28 -6.78 -7.76
N GLY A 418 5.02 -6.61 -7.38
CA GLY A 418 3.93 -7.51 -7.77
C GLY A 418 4.02 -8.90 -7.14
N LYS A 419 4.69 -9.05 -5.99
CA LYS A 419 4.67 -10.29 -5.17
C LYS A 419 3.55 -10.24 -4.14
N ILE A 420 2.88 -11.37 -3.90
CA ILE A 420 1.85 -11.46 -2.86
C ILE A 420 2.51 -11.77 -1.52
N ILE A 421 2.30 -10.90 -0.54
CA ILE A 421 2.94 -10.96 0.79
C ILE A 421 1.90 -10.80 1.90
N ALA A 422 2.23 -11.29 3.10
CA ALA A 422 1.46 -10.97 4.30
C ALA A 422 1.74 -9.53 4.76
N ALA A 423 0.72 -8.83 5.23
CA ALA A 423 0.84 -7.48 5.74
C ALA A 423 -0.21 -7.21 6.83
N LYS A 424 0.18 -6.46 7.85
CA LYS A 424 -0.71 -6.10 8.95
C LYS A 424 -1.66 -4.96 8.55
N THR A 425 -2.92 -5.09 8.93
CA THR A 425 -3.91 -4.01 8.80
C THR A 425 -3.89 -3.11 10.02
N ASP A 426 -4.26 -1.84 9.83
CA ASP A 426 -4.44 -0.91 10.96
C ASP A 426 -5.82 -1.08 11.59
N ALA A 427 -6.86 -0.98 10.76
CA ALA A 427 -8.24 -1.17 11.17
C ALA A 427 -9.14 -1.41 9.94
N VAL A 428 -10.33 -1.93 10.23
CA VAL A 428 -11.45 -2.09 9.30
C VAL A 428 -12.67 -1.36 9.85
N TRP A 429 -13.39 -0.63 9.00
CA TRP A 429 -14.53 0.19 9.43
C TRP A 429 -15.69 0.17 8.45
N LEU A 430 -16.89 0.40 8.99
CA LEU A 430 -18.08 0.75 8.22
C LEU A 430 -17.98 2.22 7.80
N VAL A 431 -18.06 2.48 6.49
CA VAL A 431 -18.08 3.84 5.92
C VAL A 431 -19.51 4.38 5.79
N GLY A 432 -20.48 3.48 5.64
CA GLY A 432 -21.91 3.79 5.52
C GLY A 432 -22.47 3.44 4.13
N ARG A 433 -23.70 3.85 3.86
CA ARG A 433 -24.39 3.45 2.62
C ARG A 433 -23.95 4.27 1.41
N ARG A 434 -23.59 3.61 0.30
CA ARG A 434 -23.18 4.24 -0.97
C ARG A 434 -23.67 3.46 -2.20
N PRO A 435 -23.83 4.12 -3.36
CA PRO A 435 -24.02 3.43 -4.63
C PRO A 435 -22.79 2.59 -5.00
N VAL A 436 -23.03 1.35 -5.44
CA VAL A 436 -21.99 0.39 -5.78
C VAL A 436 -22.14 -0.15 -7.20
N PHE A 437 -21.02 -0.57 -7.77
CA PHE A 437 -20.87 -1.20 -9.07
C PHE A 437 -20.31 -2.61 -8.87
N ALA A 438 -20.80 -3.56 -9.66
CA ALA A 438 -20.27 -4.91 -9.74
C ALA A 438 -19.36 -5.04 -10.96
N VAL A 439 -18.07 -5.29 -10.72
CA VAL A 439 -17.10 -5.59 -11.75
C VAL A 439 -16.91 -7.09 -11.81
N ARG A 440 -17.10 -7.69 -13.00
CA ARG A 440 -16.89 -9.13 -13.24
C ARG A 440 -15.76 -9.35 -14.23
N THR A 441 -14.94 -10.35 -13.95
CA THR A 441 -13.78 -10.71 -14.77
C THR A 441 -14.02 -12.02 -15.55
N ALA A 442 -13.18 -12.31 -16.54
CA ALA A 442 -13.35 -13.45 -17.43
C ALA A 442 -13.14 -14.80 -16.73
N SER A 443 -12.31 -14.86 -15.68
CA SER A 443 -12.21 -16.02 -14.78
C SER A 443 -13.47 -16.26 -13.96
N GLY A 444 -14.42 -15.32 -13.93
CA GLY A 444 -15.66 -15.42 -13.17
C GLY A 444 -15.59 -14.79 -11.77
N ARG A 445 -14.45 -14.16 -11.40
CA ARG A 445 -14.37 -13.38 -10.16
C ARG A 445 -15.21 -12.12 -10.26
N ARG A 446 -15.65 -11.64 -9.10
CA ARG A 446 -16.48 -10.45 -8.97
C ARG A 446 -16.06 -9.64 -7.76
N ILE A 447 -15.99 -8.33 -7.94
CA ILE A 447 -15.90 -7.37 -6.84
C ILE A 447 -17.06 -6.38 -6.91
N ARG A 448 -17.56 -5.95 -5.75
CA ARG A 448 -18.61 -4.96 -5.62
C ARG A 448 -18.10 -3.79 -4.80
N THR A 449 -18.17 -2.61 -5.40
CA THR A 449 -17.42 -1.47 -4.87
C THR A 449 -17.96 -0.14 -5.38
N THR A 450 -17.62 0.95 -4.69
CA THR A 450 -17.98 2.30 -5.11
C THR A 450 -17.25 2.71 -6.40
N ALA A 451 -17.79 3.67 -7.14
CA ALA A 451 -17.19 4.15 -8.40
C ALA A 451 -15.75 4.67 -8.23
N GLU A 452 -15.45 5.26 -7.07
CA GLU A 452 -14.13 5.86 -6.78
C GLU A 452 -13.08 4.85 -6.31
N HIS A 453 -13.50 3.63 -5.98
CA HIS A 453 -12.58 2.61 -5.50
C HIS A 453 -11.62 2.18 -6.59
N ARG A 454 -10.35 1.99 -6.24
CA ARG A 454 -9.30 1.64 -7.19
C ARG A 454 -8.97 0.17 -7.17
N VAL A 455 -8.86 -0.37 -8.38
CA VAL A 455 -8.35 -1.72 -8.67
C VAL A 455 -7.07 -1.58 -9.48
N PHE A 456 -6.15 -2.53 -9.35
CA PHE A 456 -4.89 -2.48 -10.10
C PHE A 456 -5.11 -2.98 -11.53
N THR A 457 -4.77 -2.16 -12.52
CA THR A 457 -4.92 -2.46 -13.96
C THR A 457 -3.57 -2.40 -14.68
N GLY A 458 -3.52 -2.77 -15.96
CA GLY A 458 -2.31 -2.63 -16.78
C GLY A 458 -1.77 -1.19 -16.87
N ARG A 459 -2.60 -0.20 -16.55
CA ARG A 459 -2.27 1.24 -16.48
C ARG A 459 -1.99 1.72 -15.05
N GLY A 460 -1.79 0.79 -14.11
CA GLY A 460 -1.71 1.06 -12.69
C GLY A 460 -3.08 1.16 -12.01
N TRP A 461 -3.13 1.82 -10.85
CA TRP A 461 -4.33 1.97 -10.04
C TRP A 461 -5.39 2.83 -10.74
N THR A 462 -6.52 2.22 -11.08
CA THR A 462 -7.60 2.86 -11.84
C THR A 462 -8.90 2.80 -11.06
N THR A 463 -9.65 3.90 -11.03
CA THR A 463 -10.96 3.93 -10.38
C THR A 463 -11.94 3.04 -11.14
N VAL A 464 -12.86 2.38 -10.43
CA VAL A 464 -13.89 1.54 -11.06
C VAL A 464 -14.73 2.30 -12.07
N ARG A 465 -14.90 3.62 -11.91
CA ARG A 465 -15.51 4.52 -12.89
C ARG A 465 -14.79 4.54 -14.24
N ASP A 466 -13.46 4.48 -14.22
CA ASP A 466 -12.60 4.61 -15.41
C ASP A 466 -12.22 3.25 -16.03
N VAL A 467 -12.51 2.16 -15.33
CA VAL A 467 -12.35 0.80 -15.84
C VAL A 467 -13.37 0.55 -16.96
N ARG A 468 -12.91 -0.03 -18.06
CA ARG A 468 -13.77 -0.37 -19.21
C ARG A 468 -13.84 -1.88 -19.43
N ILE A 469 -14.93 -2.33 -20.06
CA ILE A 469 -15.01 -3.72 -20.53
C ILE A 469 -13.85 -3.98 -21.51
N GLY A 470 -13.11 -5.06 -21.28
CA GLY A 470 -11.90 -5.38 -22.04
C GLY A 470 -10.59 -4.98 -21.35
N ASP A 471 -10.62 -4.07 -20.37
CA ASP A 471 -9.46 -3.78 -19.51
C ASP A 471 -9.06 -5.03 -18.72
N ARG A 472 -7.83 -5.05 -18.21
CA ARG A 472 -7.32 -6.17 -17.41
C ARG A 472 -7.06 -5.73 -15.99
N LEU A 473 -7.60 -6.49 -15.04
CA LEU A 473 -7.37 -6.33 -13.60
C LEU A 473 -6.31 -7.31 -13.12
N ALA A 474 -5.49 -6.90 -12.18
CA ALA A 474 -4.57 -7.79 -11.51
C ALA A 474 -5.31 -8.64 -10.46
N LEU A 475 -5.15 -9.94 -10.60
CA LEU A 475 -5.51 -10.95 -9.62
C LEU A 475 -4.22 -11.57 -9.10
N ALA A 476 -4.25 -12.20 -7.94
CA ALA A 476 -3.21 -13.14 -7.56
C ALA A 476 -3.20 -14.32 -8.57
N HIS A 477 -2.02 -14.67 -9.06
CA HIS A 477 -1.73 -15.87 -9.86
C HIS A 477 -1.46 -17.08 -8.96
N LYS A 478 -0.92 -16.83 -7.77
CA LYS A 478 -0.76 -17.80 -6.68
C LYS A 478 -0.98 -17.09 -5.35
N VAL A 479 -1.60 -17.79 -4.40
CA VAL A 479 -1.68 -17.37 -3.01
C VAL A 479 -0.67 -18.17 -2.19
N PRO A 480 0.18 -17.53 -1.37
CA PRO A 480 1.16 -18.23 -0.56
C PRO A 480 0.51 -19.20 0.43
N GLU A 481 1.27 -20.20 0.88
CA GLU A 481 0.89 -21.04 2.01
C GLU A 481 0.91 -20.20 3.30
N PRO A 482 -0.12 -20.32 4.16
CA PRO A 482 -0.13 -19.68 5.45
C PRO A 482 1.13 -20.04 6.25
N THR A 483 1.69 -19.07 6.95
CA THR A 483 2.85 -19.30 7.83
C THR A 483 2.56 -20.37 8.88
N PHE A 484 1.32 -20.43 9.36
CA PHE A 484 0.82 -21.44 10.28
C PHE A 484 -0.28 -22.24 9.62
N VAL A 485 0.01 -23.52 9.35
CA VAL A 485 -0.94 -24.46 8.75
C VAL A 485 -1.54 -25.39 9.79
N GLU A 486 -2.83 -25.72 9.61
CA GLU A 486 -3.45 -26.83 10.31
C GLU A 486 -3.16 -28.13 9.56
N THR A 487 -2.98 -29.23 10.31
CA THR A 487 -2.89 -30.58 9.72
C THR A 487 -3.98 -31.44 10.33
N TRP A 488 -4.83 -32.01 9.47
CA TRP A 488 -5.86 -32.97 9.88
C TRP A 488 -5.41 -34.39 9.53
N PRO A 489 -6.03 -35.45 10.06
CA PRO A 489 -5.82 -36.78 9.51
C PRO A 489 -6.28 -36.82 8.04
N ASP A 490 -5.45 -37.38 7.15
CA ASP A 490 -5.71 -37.43 5.70
C ASP A 490 -7.07 -38.07 5.38
N ARG A 491 -7.50 -39.05 6.18
CA ARG A 491 -8.83 -39.69 6.08
C ARG A 491 -9.99 -38.72 6.35
N GLN A 492 -9.83 -37.78 7.28
CA GLN A 492 -10.85 -36.75 7.53
C GLN A 492 -10.95 -35.78 6.35
N VAL A 493 -9.81 -35.39 5.77
CA VAL A 493 -9.78 -34.52 4.58
C VAL A 493 -10.42 -35.22 3.38
N ALA A 494 -10.11 -36.51 3.17
CA ALA A 494 -10.74 -37.32 2.13
C ALA A 494 -12.26 -37.46 2.33
N LEU A 495 -12.69 -37.76 3.57
CA LEU A 495 -14.10 -37.84 3.92
C LEU A 495 -14.83 -36.51 3.68
N LEU A 496 -14.20 -35.37 4.02
CA LEU A 496 -14.76 -34.05 3.77
C LEU A 496 -15.05 -33.84 2.28
N GLY A 497 -14.08 -34.13 1.41
CA GLY A 497 -14.23 -33.98 -0.05
C GLY A 497 -15.41 -34.80 -0.59
N HIS A 498 -15.51 -36.06 -0.18
CA HIS A 498 -16.61 -36.94 -0.57
C HIS A 498 -17.98 -36.48 -0.05
N LEU A 499 -18.06 -36.03 1.20
CA LEU A 499 -19.32 -35.54 1.77
C LEU A 499 -19.76 -34.21 1.14
N ILE A 500 -18.85 -33.27 0.91
CA ILE A 500 -19.16 -32.02 0.21
C ILE A 500 -19.64 -32.29 -1.22
N GLY A 501 -19.07 -33.26 -1.93
CA GLY A 501 -19.59 -33.68 -3.23
C GLY A 501 -20.95 -34.37 -3.16
N ASP A 502 -20.94 -35.68 -2.86
CA ASP A 502 -22.11 -36.57 -2.97
C ASP A 502 -22.75 -36.93 -1.63
N GLY A 503 -22.29 -36.32 -0.53
CA GLY A 503 -22.87 -36.51 0.80
C GLY A 503 -24.20 -35.76 1.00
N SER A 504 -25.06 -36.34 1.83
CA SER A 504 -26.29 -35.75 2.36
C SER A 504 -26.23 -35.79 3.89
N TYR A 505 -26.31 -34.62 4.53
CA TYR A 505 -26.20 -34.45 5.99
C TYR A 505 -27.21 -33.40 6.50
N LEU A 506 -28.49 -33.60 6.19
CA LEU A 506 -29.60 -32.69 6.52
C LEU A 506 -30.12 -32.89 7.95
N ILE A 507 -30.65 -31.83 8.59
CA ILE A 507 -31.11 -31.81 10.00
C ILE A 507 -32.22 -32.83 10.30
N HIS A 508 -32.97 -33.28 9.29
CA HIS A 508 -34.07 -34.24 9.41
C HIS A 508 -33.91 -35.47 8.51
N GLY A 509 -32.71 -35.68 7.95
CA GLY A 509 -32.42 -36.79 7.06
C GLY A 509 -31.32 -37.69 7.63
N PRO A 510 -31.35 -38.99 7.33
CA PRO A 510 -30.20 -39.85 7.60
C PRO A 510 -28.97 -39.37 6.81
N MET A 511 -27.79 -39.47 7.42
CA MET A 511 -26.54 -39.14 6.75
C MET A 511 -26.19 -40.21 5.72
N ARG A 512 -26.08 -39.80 4.46
CA ARG A 512 -25.85 -40.73 3.34
C ARG A 512 -24.74 -40.23 2.44
N TYR A 513 -24.03 -41.16 1.83
CA TYR A 513 -23.12 -40.91 0.71
C TYR A 513 -23.53 -41.78 -0.47
N THR A 514 -23.62 -41.19 -1.67
CA THR A 514 -24.02 -41.91 -2.88
C THR A 514 -22.83 -42.00 -3.83
N THR A 515 -22.55 -43.18 -4.37
CA THR A 515 -21.50 -43.35 -5.38
C THR A 515 -21.75 -44.57 -6.25
N SER A 516 -21.08 -44.65 -7.40
CA SER A 516 -20.99 -45.86 -8.23
C SER A 516 -19.64 -46.56 -8.12
N SER A 517 -18.75 -46.08 -7.24
CA SER A 517 -17.40 -46.60 -7.08
C SER A 517 -17.23 -47.35 -5.76
N GLU A 518 -16.78 -48.60 -5.83
CA GLU A 518 -16.39 -49.35 -4.63
C GLU A 518 -15.14 -48.76 -3.97
N ALA A 519 -14.18 -48.23 -4.74
CA ALA A 519 -13.01 -47.56 -4.19
C ALA A 519 -13.39 -46.31 -3.36
N ASN A 520 -14.25 -45.43 -3.89
CA ASN A 520 -14.74 -44.28 -3.13
C ASN A 520 -15.57 -44.71 -1.91
N SER A 521 -16.30 -45.82 -2.02
CA SER A 521 -17.06 -46.37 -0.90
C SER A 521 -16.19 -46.86 0.23
N ALA A 522 -15.09 -47.53 -0.09
CA ALA A 522 -14.10 -47.99 0.88
C ALA A 522 -13.51 -46.79 1.64
N VAL A 523 -13.07 -45.74 0.94
CA VAL A 523 -12.53 -44.51 1.55
C VAL A 523 -13.51 -43.88 2.54
N VAL A 524 -14.77 -43.70 2.14
CA VAL A 524 -15.80 -43.11 3.02
C VAL A 524 -16.13 -44.02 4.20
N ALA A 525 -16.24 -45.32 3.97
CA ALA A 525 -16.59 -46.28 5.03
C ALA A 525 -15.47 -46.42 6.06
N GLU A 526 -14.22 -46.50 5.62
CA GLU A 526 -13.03 -46.59 6.46
C GLU A 526 -12.86 -45.31 7.28
N ALA A 527 -12.88 -44.12 6.65
CA ALA A 527 -12.77 -42.86 7.35
C ALA A 527 -13.89 -42.66 8.39
N ALA A 528 -15.14 -43.00 8.05
CA ALA A 528 -16.24 -42.86 9.01
C ALA A 528 -16.12 -43.83 10.21
N ARG A 529 -15.61 -45.05 10.01
CA ARG A 529 -15.42 -46.03 11.08
C ARG A 529 -14.22 -45.69 11.95
N GLU A 530 -13.07 -45.48 11.33
CA GLU A 530 -11.78 -45.39 12.02
C GLU A 530 -11.56 -44.02 12.67
N GLU A 531 -11.98 -42.93 12.02
CA GLU A 531 -11.79 -41.57 12.57
C GLU A 531 -12.93 -41.15 13.50
N PHE A 532 -14.15 -41.66 13.27
CA PHE A 532 -15.36 -41.14 13.91
C PHE A 532 -16.21 -42.18 14.64
N GLY A 533 -15.78 -43.46 14.68
CA GLY A 533 -16.50 -44.53 15.35
C GLY A 533 -17.92 -44.76 14.82
N CYS A 534 -18.19 -44.37 13.57
CA CYS A 534 -19.53 -44.49 12.97
C CYS A 534 -19.72 -45.86 12.33
N GLU A 535 -20.95 -46.36 12.37
CA GLU A 535 -21.34 -47.56 11.63
C GLU A 535 -21.74 -47.21 10.20
N VAL A 536 -21.19 -47.92 9.22
CA VAL A 536 -21.49 -47.70 7.80
C VAL A 536 -22.13 -48.94 7.19
N LYS A 537 -23.38 -48.79 6.75
CA LYS A 537 -24.18 -49.84 6.10
C LYS A 537 -24.38 -49.52 4.61
N ARG A 538 -24.09 -50.49 3.75
CA ARG A 538 -24.28 -50.36 2.29
C ARG A 538 -25.69 -50.77 1.90
N HIS A 539 -26.36 -49.93 1.13
CA HIS A 539 -27.66 -50.18 0.52
C HIS A 539 -27.53 -50.19 -1.00
N ALA A 540 -28.12 -51.19 -1.65
CA ALA A 540 -28.23 -51.22 -3.10
C ALA A 540 -29.03 -50.02 -3.61
N GLY A 541 -28.51 -49.30 -4.60
CA GLY A 541 -29.21 -48.19 -5.26
C GLY A 541 -29.92 -48.65 -6.55
N ARG A 542 -30.21 -47.72 -7.44
CA ARG A 542 -30.80 -48.02 -8.77
C ARG A 542 -29.70 -48.02 -9.83
N ARG A 543 -29.68 -49.01 -10.72
CA ARG A 543 -28.65 -49.16 -11.78
C ARG A 543 -27.24 -49.36 -11.18
N THR A 544 -26.28 -48.50 -11.53
CA THR A 544 -24.85 -48.66 -11.23
C THR A 544 -24.39 -47.94 -9.96
N TRP A 545 -25.28 -47.26 -9.23
CA TRP A 545 -24.93 -46.57 -7.99
C TRP A 545 -25.54 -47.25 -6.76
N HIS A 546 -24.89 -47.06 -5.61
CA HIS A 546 -25.30 -47.53 -4.29
C HIS A 546 -25.16 -46.41 -3.25
N GLN A 547 -25.72 -46.63 -2.06
CA GLN A 547 -25.69 -45.67 -0.96
C GLN A 547 -25.03 -46.27 0.27
N LEU A 548 -24.20 -45.47 0.92
CA LEU A 548 -23.71 -45.74 2.27
C LEU A 548 -24.54 -44.94 3.27
N LEU A 549 -25.16 -45.63 4.21
CA LEU A 549 -25.80 -45.04 5.39
C LEU A 549 -24.76 -44.95 6.50
N ILE A 550 -24.46 -43.73 6.94
CA ILE A 550 -23.55 -43.46 8.06
C ILE A 550 -24.40 -43.22 9.30
N SER A 551 -24.26 -44.11 10.28
CA SER A 551 -25.00 -44.15 11.55
C SER A 551 -24.04 -44.08 12.75
N GLY A 552 -24.55 -43.91 13.97
CA GLY A 552 -23.71 -43.63 15.15
C GLY A 552 -23.27 -42.16 15.26
N ASN A 553 -23.76 -41.29 14.37
CA ASN A 553 -23.45 -39.86 14.27
C ASN A 553 -24.38 -38.95 15.11
N GLY A 554 -25.13 -39.52 16.05
CA GLY A 554 -25.98 -38.78 16.99
C GLY A 554 -27.25 -38.18 16.36
N ASN A 555 -27.82 -37.17 17.00
CA ASN A 555 -29.05 -36.49 16.55
C ASN A 555 -28.91 -34.96 16.62
N ARG A 556 -29.98 -34.23 16.26
CA ARG A 556 -29.96 -32.76 16.21
C ARG A 556 -29.58 -32.11 17.55
N TRP A 557 -29.89 -32.73 18.68
CA TRP A 557 -29.63 -32.21 20.02
C TRP A 557 -28.28 -32.70 20.56
N HIS A 558 -27.97 -33.97 20.31
CA HIS A 558 -26.76 -34.66 20.79
C HIS A 558 -25.98 -35.21 19.59
N PRO A 559 -25.23 -34.36 18.86
CA PRO A 559 -24.48 -34.80 17.69
C PRO A 559 -23.29 -35.66 18.14
N LYS A 560 -22.94 -36.69 17.35
CA LYS A 560 -21.78 -37.57 17.60
C LYS A 560 -21.04 -37.87 16.29
N GLY A 561 -19.84 -38.44 16.38
CA GLY A 561 -19.05 -38.87 15.21
C GLY A 561 -18.98 -37.82 14.10
N VAL A 562 -19.27 -38.24 12.86
CA VAL A 562 -19.27 -37.36 11.69
C VAL A 562 -20.27 -36.19 11.83
N GLY A 563 -21.40 -36.39 12.51
CA GLY A 563 -22.42 -35.35 12.71
C GLY A 563 -21.92 -34.21 13.61
N ALA A 564 -21.23 -34.56 14.71
CA ALA A 564 -20.59 -33.57 15.59
C ALA A 564 -19.46 -32.82 14.87
N TRP A 565 -18.66 -33.54 14.09
CA TRP A 565 -17.56 -32.96 13.33
C TRP A 565 -18.05 -31.96 12.27
N LEU A 566 -19.04 -32.32 11.44
CA LEU A 566 -19.61 -31.39 10.45
C LEU A 566 -20.28 -30.16 11.09
N ARG A 567 -20.84 -30.32 12.29
CA ARG A 567 -21.42 -29.20 13.05
C ARG A 567 -20.33 -28.27 13.60
N LYS A 568 -19.21 -28.83 14.11
CA LYS A 568 -18.02 -28.06 14.51
C LYS A 568 -17.44 -27.27 13.32
N LEU A 569 -17.44 -27.87 12.12
CA LEU A 569 -17.03 -27.21 10.88
C LEU A 569 -18.07 -26.21 10.33
N GLY A 570 -19.24 -26.10 10.95
CA GLY A 570 -20.30 -25.16 10.55
C GLY A 570 -21.00 -25.49 9.23
N ILE A 571 -20.85 -26.72 8.71
CA ILE A 571 -21.40 -27.13 7.41
C ILE A 571 -22.53 -28.16 7.50
N PHE A 572 -22.83 -28.67 8.69
CA PHE A 572 -23.96 -29.58 8.88
C PHE A 572 -25.30 -28.94 8.47
N GLY A 573 -26.20 -29.72 7.86
CA GLY A 573 -27.53 -29.27 7.45
C GLY A 573 -27.65 -28.67 6.05
N GLN A 574 -26.55 -28.51 5.31
CA GLN A 574 -26.57 -27.85 3.99
C GLN A 574 -27.21 -28.68 2.88
N ARG A 575 -27.99 -28.02 2.03
CA ARG A 575 -28.44 -28.55 0.73
C ARG A 575 -27.37 -28.37 -0.33
N SER A 576 -27.51 -29.05 -1.47
CA SER A 576 -26.54 -29.01 -2.58
C SER A 576 -26.17 -27.61 -3.09
N TYR A 577 -27.10 -26.65 -3.04
CA TYR A 577 -26.88 -25.25 -3.45
C TYR A 577 -26.35 -24.34 -2.33
N GLU A 578 -26.26 -24.85 -1.10
CA GLU A 578 -25.75 -24.15 0.10
C GLU A 578 -24.35 -24.64 0.50
N LYS A 579 -23.89 -25.75 -0.09
CA LYS A 579 -22.60 -26.36 0.21
C LYS A 579 -21.46 -25.37 0.05
N ARG A 580 -20.45 -25.46 0.91
CA ARG A 580 -19.24 -24.62 0.88
C ARG A 580 -18.06 -25.38 1.47
N ILE A 581 -16.85 -24.92 1.22
CA ILE A 581 -15.68 -25.39 1.96
C ILE A 581 -15.73 -24.76 3.37
N PRO A 582 -15.54 -25.53 4.45
CA PRO A 582 -15.49 -24.96 5.81
C PRO A 582 -14.27 -24.05 5.96
N GLU A 583 -14.40 -22.97 6.74
CA GLU A 583 -13.34 -21.97 6.94
C GLU A 583 -12.03 -22.59 7.42
N ALA A 584 -12.11 -23.57 8.33
CA ALA A 584 -10.93 -24.27 8.85
C ALA A 584 -10.15 -25.05 7.76
N ALA A 585 -10.79 -25.49 6.67
CA ALA A 585 -10.10 -26.18 5.59
C ALA A 585 -9.20 -25.24 4.76
N PHE A 586 -9.40 -23.92 4.82
CA PHE A 586 -8.53 -22.95 4.15
C PHE A 586 -7.18 -22.75 4.86
N ARG A 587 -7.07 -23.17 6.13
CA ARG A 587 -5.83 -23.17 6.91
C ARG A 587 -4.98 -24.42 6.70
N LEU A 588 -5.48 -25.41 5.97
CA LEU A 588 -4.75 -26.65 5.71
C LEU A 588 -3.51 -26.39 4.87
N ALA A 589 -2.49 -27.21 5.06
CA ALA A 589 -1.31 -27.26 4.21
C ALA A 589 -1.69 -27.56 2.75
N ASP A 590 -0.89 -27.09 1.79
CA ASP A 590 -1.10 -27.23 0.34
C ASP A 590 -1.27 -28.69 -0.07
N ARG A 591 -0.52 -29.59 0.56
CA ARG A 591 -0.66 -31.05 0.38
C ARG A 591 -2.08 -31.53 0.71
N GLN A 592 -2.67 -31.03 1.79
CA GLN A 592 -4.01 -31.43 2.22
C GLN A 592 -5.12 -30.71 1.45
N ILE A 593 -4.88 -29.48 0.99
CA ILE A 593 -5.74 -28.83 -0.01
C ILE A 593 -5.78 -29.66 -1.30
N ALA A 594 -4.63 -30.15 -1.77
CA ALA A 594 -4.55 -31.02 -2.94
C ALA A 594 -5.30 -32.35 -2.72
N LEU A 595 -5.17 -32.95 -1.53
CA LEU A 595 -5.93 -34.15 -1.14
C LEU A 595 -7.45 -33.89 -1.12
N LEU A 596 -7.89 -32.77 -0.54
CA LEU A 596 -9.29 -32.37 -0.52
C LEU A 596 -9.85 -32.23 -1.95
N LEU A 597 -9.12 -31.55 -2.83
CA LEU A 597 -9.49 -31.38 -4.23
C LEU A 597 -9.51 -32.72 -4.98
N ARG A 598 -8.55 -33.63 -4.73
CA ARG A 598 -8.54 -34.99 -5.29
C ARG A 598 -9.83 -35.74 -5.00
N HIS A 599 -10.25 -35.75 -3.73
CA HIS A 599 -11.46 -36.45 -3.30
C HIS A 599 -12.75 -35.73 -3.71
N LEU A 600 -12.73 -34.40 -3.81
CA LEU A 600 -13.84 -33.64 -4.36
C LEU A 600 -14.01 -33.90 -5.87
N TRP A 601 -12.92 -34.04 -6.63
CA TRP A 601 -12.98 -34.40 -8.05
C TRP A 601 -13.46 -35.83 -8.31
N ALA A 602 -13.37 -36.71 -7.31
CA ALA A 602 -13.90 -38.07 -7.39
C ALA A 602 -15.44 -38.11 -7.42
N THR A 603 -16.11 -37.00 -7.08
CA THR A 603 -17.57 -36.85 -7.12
C THR A 603 -18.02 -36.22 -8.45
N ASP A 604 -18.34 -34.92 -8.45
CA ASP A 604 -18.86 -34.14 -9.57
C ASP A 604 -17.74 -33.62 -10.51
N GLY A 605 -16.51 -34.08 -10.28
CA GLY A 605 -15.37 -33.81 -11.14
C GLY A 605 -15.42 -34.61 -12.44
N SER A 606 -14.91 -34.00 -13.50
CA SER A 606 -14.78 -34.58 -14.82
C SER A 606 -13.37 -34.35 -15.33
N ILE A 607 -12.71 -35.46 -15.67
CA ILE A 607 -11.42 -35.49 -16.38
C ILE A 607 -11.67 -36.28 -17.65
N ALA A 608 -11.66 -35.60 -18.79
CA ALA A 608 -12.03 -36.20 -20.07
C ALA A 608 -11.12 -35.73 -21.20
N MET A 609 -10.83 -36.66 -22.11
CA MET A 609 -10.33 -36.37 -23.44
C MET A 609 -11.51 -36.44 -24.41
N ARG A 610 -11.77 -35.39 -25.18
CA ARG A 610 -12.68 -35.48 -26.34
C ARG A 610 -11.84 -35.67 -27.62
N ARG A 611 -12.50 -36.13 -28.70
CA ARG A 611 -11.88 -36.23 -30.02
C ARG A 611 -11.77 -34.82 -30.62
N GLY A 612 -10.56 -34.27 -30.72
CA GLY A 612 -10.25 -32.97 -31.33
C GLY A 612 -9.15 -32.18 -30.60
N LYS A 613 -8.41 -31.32 -31.32
CA LYS A 613 -7.36 -30.46 -30.75
C LYS A 613 -7.96 -29.50 -29.71
N GLY A 614 -7.41 -29.47 -28.49
CA GLY A 614 -7.83 -28.54 -27.41
C GLY A 614 -9.13 -28.91 -26.69
N SER A 615 -9.52 -30.18 -26.74
CA SER A 615 -10.80 -30.67 -26.18
C SER A 615 -10.63 -31.49 -24.89
N GLU A 616 -9.46 -31.35 -24.25
CA GLU A 616 -9.17 -31.89 -22.93
C GLU A 616 -9.87 -31.06 -21.84
N ASN A 617 -10.57 -31.72 -20.93
CA ASN A 617 -11.37 -31.05 -19.91
C ASN A 617 -11.03 -31.57 -18.52
N VAL A 618 -10.59 -30.67 -17.64
CA VAL A 618 -10.54 -30.85 -16.20
C VAL A 618 -11.52 -29.85 -15.59
N SER A 619 -12.65 -30.34 -15.10
CA SER A 619 -13.70 -29.46 -14.57
C SER A 619 -14.45 -30.06 -13.39
N TYR A 620 -14.93 -29.21 -12.49
CA TYR A 620 -15.83 -29.57 -11.39
C TYR A 620 -17.18 -28.87 -11.59
N ASN A 621 -18.29 -29.54 -11.27
CA ASN A 621 -19.64 -28.97 -11.38
C ASN A 621 -20.32 -28.91 -10.02
N THR A 622 -21.03 -27.82 -9.74
CA THR A 622 -21.83 -27.69 -8.52
C THR A 622 -23.02 -26.76 -8.73
N ASN A 623 -24.06 -26.91 -7.92
CA ASN A 623 -25.19 -25.98 -7.87
C ASN A 623 -24.99 -24.89 -6.80
N SER A 624 -23.89 -24.93 -6.05
CA SER A 624 -23.57 -23.93 -5.04
C SER A 624 -22.61 -22.87 -5.62
N PRO A 625 -23.01 -21.59 -5.68
CA PRO A 625 -22.09 -20.52 -6.08
C PRO A 625 -20.92 -20.42 -5.10
N ARG A 626 -21.16 -20.60 -3.80
CA ARG A 626 -20.12 -20.48 -2.77
C ARG A 626 -19.08 -21.58 -2.90
N LEU A 627 -19.51 -22.84 -3.08
CA LEU A 627 -18.58 -23.95 -3.30
C LEU A 627 -17.74 -23.73 -4.57
N ALA A 628 -18.32 -23.18 -5.64
CA ALA A 628 -17.58 -22.93 -6.86
C ALA A 628 -16.43 -21.92 -6.67
N HIS A 629 -16.68 -20.82 -5.95
CA HIS A 629 -15.65 -19.82 -5.65
C HIS A 629 -14.65 -20.32 -4.59
N ASP A 630 -15.09 -21.14 -3.63
CA ASP A 630 -14.20 -21.78 -2.66
C ASP A 630 -13.22 -22.73 -3.36
N VAL A 631 -13.71 -23.59 -4.26
CA VAL A 631 -12.86 -24.48 -5.06
C VAL A 631 -11.90 -23.70 -5.95
N ALA A 632 -12.36 -22.60 -6.58
CA ALA A 632 -11.48 -21.75 -7.38
C ALA A 632 -10.35 -21.10 -6.54
N ALA A 633 -10.62 -20.73 -5.28
CA ALA A 633 -9.58 -20.20 -4.40
C ALA A 633 -8.62 -21.26 -3.87
N LEU A 634 -9.11 -22.48 -3.57
CA LEU A 634 -8.23 -23.61 -3.23
C LEU A 634 -7.31 -23.98 -4.40
N LEU A 635 -7.82 -23.93 -5.63
CA LEU A 635 -6.99 -24.09 -6.84
C LEU A 635 -5.97 -22.95 -6.95
N LEU A 636 -6.34 -21.71 -6.61
CA LEU A 636 -5.41 -20.58 -6.62
C LEU A 636 -4.27 -20.74 -5.60
N ARG A 637 -4.52 -21.34 -4.42
CA ARG A 637 -3.46 -21.71 -3.45
C ARG A 637 -2.42 -22.65 -4.09
N LEU A 638 -2.86 -23.56 -4.95
CA LEU A 638 -1.99 -24.47 -5.70
C LEU A 638 -1.35 -23.83 -6.95
N GLY A 639 -1.60 -22.55 -7.22
CA GLY A 639 -1.11 -21.83 -8.40
C GLY A 639 -1.84 -22.20 -9.69
N ILE A 640 -3.15 -22.45 -9.59
CA ILE A 640 -4.03 -22.77 -10.72
C ILE A 640 -5.13 -21.71 -10.79
N VAL A 641 -5.18 -20.93 -11.89
CA VAL A 641 -6.21 -19.90 -12.08
C VAL A 641 -7.41 -20.52 -12.80
N ALA A 642 -8.36 -21.03 -12.02
CA ALA A 642 -9.56 -21.66 -12.56
C ALA A 642 -10.61 -20.65 -13.05
N ARG A 643 -11.35 -21.03 -14.09
CA ARG A 643 -12.49 -20.25 -14.60
C ARG A 643 -13.80 -20.79 -14.05
N VAL A 644 -14.62 -19.92 -13.46
CA VAL A 644 -15.97 -20.23 -12.99
C VAL A 644 -16.99 -19.73 -14.00
N GLU A 645 -17.72 -20.65 -14.62
CA GLU A 645 -18.79 -20.33 -15.57
C GLU A 645 -20.15 -20.71 -14.98
N CYS A 646 -21.13 -19.81 -15.10
CA CYS A 646 -22.50 -20.06 -14.66
C CYS A 646 -23.37 -20.37 -15.89
N ALA A 647 -24.08 -21.49 -15.84
CA ALA A 647 -25.04 -21.89 -16.86
C ALA A 647 -26.42 -22.11 -16.23
N ARG A 648 -27.48 -21.68 -16.93
CA ARG A 648 -28.87 -21.92 -16.51
C ARG A 648 -29.58 -22.74 -17.59
N LYS A 649 -30.11 -23.90 -17.20
CA LYS A 649 -30.87 -24.78 -18.11
C LYS A 649 -32.35 -24.69 -17.78
N GLY A 650 -33.13 -23.95 -18.57
CA GLY A 650 -34.58 -23.83 -18.42
C GLY A 650 -35.01 -23.43 -17.00
N ARG A 651 -35.91 -24.23 -16.38
CA ARG A 651 -36.43 -24.01 -15.03
C ARG A 651 -35.51 -24.53 -13.90
N TYR A 652 -34.39 -25.17 -14.23
CA TYR A 652 -33.44 -25.66 -13.22
C TYR A 652 -32.66 -24.51 -12.57
N ARG A 653 -32.16 -24.75 -11.36
CA ARG A 653 -31.25 -23.82 -10.67
C ARG A 653 -29.97 -23.60 -11.51
N PRO A 654 -29.32 -22.42 -11.40
CA PRO A 654 -28.04 -22.20 -12.03
C PRO A 654 -27.01 -23.25 -11.57
N SER A 655 -26.25 -23.78 -12.52
CA SER A 655 -25.11 -24.67 -12.27
C SER A 655 -23.82 -23.92 -12.56
N PHE A 656 -22.83 -24.09 -11.70
CA PHE A 656 -21.52 -23.50 -11.78
C PHE A 656 -20.51 -24.57 -12.19
N GLN A 657 -19.74 -24.29 -13.23
CA GLN A 657 -18.67 -25.14 -13.70
C GLN A 657 -17.33 -24.44 -13.46
N ILE A 658 -16.46 -25.09 -12.70
CA ILE A 658 -15.08 -24.66 -12.46
C ILE A 658 -14.23 -25.40 -13.50
N ARG A 659 -13.54 -24.68 -14.38
CA ARG A 659 -12.67 -25.27 -15.42
C ARG A 659 -11.20 -24.92 -15.17
N VAL A 660 -10.37 -25.95 -15.16
CA VAL A 660 -8.91 -25.83 -15.25
C VAL A 660 -8.54 -25.90 -16.73
N SER A 661 -8.09 -24.79 -17.28
CA SER A 661 -7.83 -24.60 -18.71
C SER A 661 -6.36 -24.30 -18.95
N GLY A 662 -5.84 -24.68 -20.11
CA GLY A 662 -4.41 -24.54 -20.40
C GLY A 662 -3.61 -25.75 -19.93
N SER A 663 -2.62 -26.15 -20.72
CA SER A 663 -1.85 -27.36 -20.45
C SER A 663 -0.97 -27.25 -19.20
N SER A 664 -0.49 -26.05 -18.85
CA SER A 664 0.29 -25.79 -17.63
C SER A 664 -0.52 -26.11 -16.38
N ASP A 665 -1.71 -25.54 -16.29
CA ASP A 665 -2.59 -25.62 -15.12
C ASP A 665 -3.21 -27.01 -15.01
N GLN A 666 -3.58 -27.62 -16.14
CA GLN A 666 -4.05 -29.00 -16.18
C GLN A 666 -2.95 -29.98 -15.74
N LYS A 667 -1.72 -29.80 -16.22
CA LYS A 667 -0.59 -30.62 -15.78
C LYS A 667 -0.34 -30.45 -14.28
N ARG A 668 -0.27 -29.21 -13.79
CA ARG A 668 -0.13 -28.89 -12.37
C ARG A 668 -1.23 -29.51 -11.52
N PHE A 669 -2.49 -29.45 -11.96
CA PHE A 669 -3.60 -30.11 -11.28
C PHE A 669 -3.38 -31.61 -11.18
N LEU A 670 -3.01 -32.26 -12.28
CA LEU A 670 -2.81 -33.71 -12.34
C LEU A 670 -1.60 -34.17 -11.53
N ASP A 671 -0.52 -33.38 -11.49
CA ASP A 671 0.70 -33.67 -10.74
C ASP A 671 0.48 -33.49 -9.22
N VAL A 672 -0.21 -32.41 -8.81
CA VAL A 672 -0.35 -32.04 -7.39
C VAL A 672 -1.59 -32.68 -6.76
N ALA A 673 -2.77 -32.45 -7.34
CA ALA A 673 -4.02 -32.99 -6.82
C ALA A 673 -4.28 -34.40 -7.37
N GLY A 674 -4.12 -34.60 -8.68
CA GLY A 674 -4.38 -35.88 -9.33
C GLY A 674 -5.86 -36.29 -9.27
N ALA A 675 -6.12 -37.59 -9.26
CA ALA A 675 -7.46 -38.15 -9.18
C ALA A 675 -7.47 -39.49 -8.45
N VAL A 676 -8.63 -39.89 -7.93
CA VAL A 676 -8.82 -41.16 -7.23
C VAL A 676 -10.04 -41.91 -7.79
N GLY A 677 -10.04 -43.23 -7.63
CA GLY A 677 -11.16 -44.08 -8.00
C GLY A 677 -11.41 -44.07 -9.51
N PRO A 678 -12.66 -43.90 -9.99
CA PRO A 678 -12.99 -44.04 -11.41
C PRO A 678 -12.40 -42.95 -12.32
N ARG A 679 -11.72 -41.95 -11.76
CA ARG A 679 -11.11 -40.82 -12.47
C ARG A 679 -9.61 -40.97 -12.68
N GLU A 680 -8.96 -41.86 -11.95
CA GLU A 680 -7.51 -42.06 -11.98
C GLU A 680 -6.99 -42.50 -13.37
N PRO A 681 -7.59 -43.48 -14.08
CA PRO A 681 -7.13 -43.86 -15.41
C PRO A 681 -7.25 -42.75 -16.46
N GLN A 682 -8.25 -41.85 -16.33
CA GLN A 682 -8.42 -40.70 -17.20
C GLN A 682 -7.36 -39.64 -16.89
N ALA A 683 -7.06 -39.41 -15.61
CA ALA A 683 -6.05 -38.46 -15.16
C ALA A 683 -4.65 -38.86 -15.66
N GLN A 684 -4.25 -40.13 -15.47
CA GLN A 684 -2.96 -40.64 -15.94
C GLN A 684 -2.82 -40.54 -17.47
N ARG A 685 -3.87 -40.91 -18.21
CA ARG A 685 -3.89 -40.75 -19.67
C ARG A 685 -3.71 -39.29 -20.06
N LEU A 686 -4.42 -38.37 -19.40
CA LEU A 686 -4.34 -36.95 -19.72
C LEU A 686 -2.96 -36.37 -19.41
N LEU A 687 -2.36 -36.75 -18.29
CA LEU A 687 -1.03 -36.32 -17.92
C LEU A 687 0.02 -36.76 -18.96
N LYS A 688 -0.07 -38.01 -19.45
CA LYS A 688 0.81 -38.52 -20.50
C LYS A 688 0.72 -37.67 -21.78
N VAL A 689 -0.50 -37.33 -22.21
CA VAL A 689 -0.72 -36.49 -23.41
C VAL A 689 -0.23 -35.06 -23.22
N LEU A 690 -0.38 -34.49 -22.02
CA LEU A 690 0.04 -33.12 -21.73
C LEU A 690 1.56 -32.98 -21.58
N THR A 691 2.26 -34.06 -21.21
CA THR A 691 3.72 -34.05 -21.03
C THR A 691 4.46 -33.73 -22.34
N ASP A 692 3.95 -34.24 -23.46
CA ASP A 692 4.55 -34.03 -24.79
C ASP A 692 4.05 -32.75 -25.50
N ARG A 693 3.13 -32.00 -24.88
CA ARG A 693 2.51 -30.83 -25.51
C ARG A 693 3.21 -29.54 -25.11
N ARG A 694 3.71 -28.78 -26.10
CA ARG A 694 4.13 -27.39 -25.87
C ARG A 694 2.97 -26.56 -25.33
N ALA A 695 3.20 -25.84 -24.25
CA ALA A 695 2.15 -25.06 -23.60
C ALA A 695 1.62 -23.95 -24.52
N SER A 696 0.29 -23.78 -24.54
CA SER A 696 -0.30 -22.63 -25.22
C SER A 696 -0.05 -21.38 -24.39
N THR A 697 0.69 -20.43 -24.96
CA THR A 697 1.20 -19.23 -24.28
C THR A 697 0.15 -18.12 -24.13
N ASN A 698 -1.07 -18.29 -24.65
CA ASN A 698 -2.04 -17.19 -24.82
C ASN A 698 -3.03 -17.01 -23.65
N VAL A 699 -2.83 -17.68 -22.50
CA VAL A 699 -3.73 -17.61 -21.34
C VAL A 699 -3.16 -16.67 -20.27
N ASP A 700 -1.98 -16.97 -19.75
CA ASP A 700 -1.22 -16.08 -18.85
C ASP A 700 -0.43 -15.05 -19.67
N THR A 701 -1.12 -13.97 -20.02
CA THR A 701 -0.59 -12.86 -20.82
C THR A 701 -0.49 -11.61 -19.97
N LEU A 702 0.64 -10.92 -20.08
CA LEU A 702 0.94 -9.69 -19.36
C LEU A 702 0.29 -8.48 -20.06
N PRO A 703 0.14 -7.33 -19.38
CA PRO A 703 -0.48 -6.14 -19.96
C PRO A 703 0.24 -5.71 -21.24
N ARG A 704 -0.49 -5.13 -22.20
CA ARG A 704 0.08 -4.73 -23.49
C ARG A 704 1.13 -3.63 -23.33
N GLU A 705 1.01 -2.85 -22.27
CA GLU A 705 1.92 -1.79 -21.83
C GLU A 705 3.36 -2.33 -21.63
N THR A 706 3.53 -3.60 -21.26
CA THR A 706 4.86 -4.25 -21.19
C THR A 706 5.54 -4.37 -22.57
N SER A 707 4.76 -4.54 -23.64
CA SER A 707 5.27 -4.53 -25.02
C SER A 707 5.78 -3.15 -25.44
N ASP A 708 5.23 -2.08 -24.88
CA ASP A 708 5.68 -0.71 -25.18
C ASP A 708 7.07 -0.45 -24.60
N ARG A 709 7.31 -0.93 -23.37
CA ARG A 709 8.63 -0.93 -22.74
C ARG A 709 9.67 -1.72 -23.54
N VAL A 710 9.32 -2.93 -23.98
CA VAL A 710 10.18 -3.75 -24.87
C VAL A 710 10.56 -2.96 -26.13
N ARG A 711 9.60 -2.27 -26.77
CA ARG A 711 9.87 -1.46 -27.96
C ARG A 711 10.79 -0.27 -27.67
N ALA A 712 10.61 0.39 -26.53
CA ALA A 712 11.46 1.50 -26.12
C ALA A 712 12.91 1.03 -25.89
N LEU A 713 13.10 -0.06 -25.14
CA LEU A 713 14.42 -0.64 -24.85
C LEU A 713 15.13 -1.12 -26.12
N MET A 714 14.41 -1.80 -27.02
CA MET A 714 14.97 -2.22 -28.32
C MET A 714 15.48 -1.03 -29.13
N ARG A 715 14.78 0.11 -29.11
CA ARG A 715 15.23 1.33 -29.81
C ARG A 715 16.50 1.91 -29.18
N VAL A 716 16.53 1.99 -27.85
CA VAL A 716 17.68 2.53 -27.09
C VAL A 716 18.92 1.66 -27.28
N GLN A 717 18.77 0.34 -27.26
CA GLN A 717 19.88 -0.61 -27.40
C GLN A 717 20.21 -0.95 -28.87
N GLY A 718 19.54 -0.33 -29.85
CA GLY A 718 19.83 -0.50 -31.28
C GLY A 718 19.38 -1.85 -31.88
N TYR A 719 18.52 -2.60 -31.19
CA TYR A 719 17.99 -3.88 -31.72
C TYR A 719 16.91 -3.65 -32.76
N SER A 720 17.18 -4.08 -34.00
CA SER A 720 16.14 -4.19 -35.02
C SER A 720 15.18 -5.34 -34.72
N GLN A 721 13.95 -5.27 -35.24
CA GLN A 721 12.96 -6.36 -35.11
C GLN A 721 13.49 -7.70 -35.64
N ARG A 722 14.25 -7.66 -36.74
CA ARG A 722 14.87 -8.85 -37.34
C ARG A 722 15.94 -9.42 -36.42
N THR A 723 16.85 -8.57 -35.92
CA THR A 723 17.91 -8.97 -34.99
C THR A 723 17.33 -9.61 -33.75
N MET A 724 16.29 -9.02 -33.17
CA MET A 724 15.62 -9.53 -31.98
C MET A 724 14.89 -10.86 -32.23
N ALA A 725 14.26 -11.03 -33.39
CA ALA A 725 13.66 -12.32 -33.77
C ALA A 725 14.72 -13.42 -33.92
N THR A 726 15.88 -13.10 -34.48
CA THR A 726 17.02 -14.02 -34.60
C THR A 726 17.56 -14.41 -33.22
N LEU A 727 17.77 -13.45 -32.31
CA LEU A 727 18.26 -13.71 -30.94
C LEU A 727 17.29 -14.60 -30.14
N ARG A 728 15.98 -14.46 -30.35
CA ARG A 728 14.95 -15.30 -29.72
C ARG A 728 14.73 -16.65 -30.42
N GLY A 729 15.37 -16.91 -31.56
CA GLY A 729 15.21 -18.16 -32.31
C GLY A 729 13.82 -18.34 -32.95
N GLY A 730 13.13 -17.24 -33.29
CA GLY A 730 11.76 -17.25 -33.83
C GLY A 730 11.59 -16.50 -35.16
N PRO A 731 10.48 -16.72 -35.89
CA PRO A 731 10.19 -15.97 -37.12
C PRO A 731 9.91 -14.49 -36.82
N CYS A 732 10.36 -13.59 -37.69
CA CYS A 732 10.19 -12.15 -37.55
C CYS A 732 8.73 -11.74 -37.80
N GLY A 733 7.91 -11.65 -36.75
CA GLY A 733 6.47 -11.37 -36.81
C GLY A 733 6.08 -9.90 -37.11
N GLY A 734 7.06 -9.04 -37.35
CA GLY A 734 6.86 -7.61 -37.67
C GLY A 734 6.16 -6.82 -36.56
N VAL A 735 5.52 -5.70 -36.90
CA VAL A 735 4.83 -4.83 -35.92
C VAL A 735 3.55 -5.49 -35.36
N THR A 736 2.99 -6.46 -36.08
CA THR A 736 1.77 -7.20 -35.73
C THR A 736 1.88 -8.00 -34.44
N GLN A 737 3.08 -8.44 -34.06
CA GLN A 737 3.29 -9.19 -32.81
C GLN A 737 3.02 -8.36 -31.55
N TYR A 738 3.13 -7.03 -31.63
CA TYR A 738 2.86 -6.10 -30.53
C TYR A 738 1.38 -5.70 -30.40
N ARG A 739 0.50 -6.15 -31.31
CA ARG A 739 -0.96 -5.92 -31.20
C ARG A 739 -1.61 -6.79 -30.11
N PHE A 740 -0.92 -7.82 -29.65
CA PHE A 740 -1.41 -8.77 -28.67
C PHE A 740 -0.63 -8.65 -27.36
N ALA A 741 -1.30 -9.02 -26.26
CA ALA A 741 -0.68 -9.09 -24.95
C ALA A 741 0.39 -10.21 -24.97
N PRO A 742 1.65 -9.93 -24.58
CA PRO A 742 2.71 -10.93 -24.63
C PRO A 742 2.45 -12.00 -23.57
N SER A 743 2.81 -13.24 -23.86
CA SER A 743 2.85 -14.26 -22.82
C SER A 743 3.98 -14.01 -21.85
N ARG A 744 3.85 -14.51 -20.62
CA ARG A 744 4.93 -14.44 -19.64
C ARG A 744 6.24 -15.05 -20.16
N SER A 745 6.17 -16.17 -20.89
CA SER A 745 7.34 -16.81 -21.50
C SER A 745 8.00 -15.96 -22.59
N VAL A 746 7.20 -15.29 -23.43
CA VAL A 746 7.71 -14.40 -24.48
C VAL A 746 8.37 -13.18 -23.86
N LEU A 747 7.76 -12.61 -22.81
CA LEU A 747 8.35 -11.46 -22.12
C LEU A 747 9.62 -11.84 -21.37
N ALA A 748 9.72 -13.06 -20.84
CA ALA A 748 10.94 -13.58 -20.22
C ALA A 748 12.12 -13.58 -21.20
N GLU A 749 11.92 -14.10 -22.41
CA GLU A 749 12.96 -14.07 -23.45
C GLU A 749 13.40 -12.64 -23.79
N TYR A 750 12.47 -11.67 -23.84
CA TYR A 750 12.81 -10.26 -24.01
C TYR A 750 13.58 -9.69 -22.81
N ALA A 751 13.15 -10.02 -21.59
CA ALA A 751 13.76 -9.54 -20.36
C ALA A 751 15.21 -10.04 -20.20
N ASP A 752 15.47 -11.28 -20.62
CA ASP A 752 16.82 -11.88 -20.59
C ASP A 752 17.75 -11.23 -21.62
N ILE A 753 17.26 -10.96 -22.84
CA ILE A 753 18.07 -10.35 -23.90
C ILE A 753 18.32 -8.86 -23.64
N LEU A 754 17.30 -8.13 -23.19
CA LEU A 754 17.37 -6.68 -22.96
C LEU A 754 17.98 -6.32 -21.59
N ASP A 755 18.17 -7.31 -20.71
CA ASP A 755 18.66 -7.20 -19.34
C ASP A 755 17.98 -6.09 -18.51
N ASP A 756 16.65 -6.00 -18.62
CA ASP A 756 15.86 -4.97 -17.93
C ASP A 756 15.20 -5.53 -16.66
N ALA A 757 15.50 -4.89 -15.53
CA ALA A 757 15.02 -5.32 -14.21
C ALA A 757 13.50 -5.21 -14.04
N GLU A 758 12.83 -4.27 -14.70
CA GLU A 758 11.37 -4.12 -14.63
C GLU A 758 10.66 -5.21 -15.43
N LEU A 759 11.18 -5.55 -16.62
CA LEU A 759 10.67 -6.67 -17.40
C LEU A 759 10.85 -8.00 -16.65
N LYS A 760 12.01 -8.20 -16.01
CA LYS A 760 12.26 -9.37 -15.13
C LYS A 760 11.27 -9.40 -13.96
N ALA A 761 11.04 -8.27 -13.29
CA ALA A 761 10.06 -8.19 -12.20
C ALA A 761 8.62 -8.47 -12.66
N ALA A 762 8.21 -7.98 -13.85
CA ALA A 762 6.90 -8.25 -14.42
C ALA A 762 6.71 -9.74 -14.76
N VAL A 763 7.76 -10.41 -15.24
CA VAL A 763 7.79 -11.85 -15.52
C VAL A 763 7.74 -12.66 -14.22
N GLU A 764 8.43 -12.23 -13.18
CA GLU A 764 8.46 -12.92 -11.89
C GLU A 764 7.24 -12.61 -11.02
N SER A 765 6.45 -11.60 -11.35
CA SER A 765 5.28 -11.17 -10.55
C SER A 765 4.29 -12.30 -10.31
N ASP A 766 3.72 -12.34 -9.10
CA ASP A 766 2.67 -13.26 -8.70
C ASP A 766 1.27 -12.82 -9.17
N LEU A 767 1.18 -11.95 -10.19
CA LEU A 767 -0.06 -11.39 -10.70
C LEU A 767 -0.54 -12.08 -11.98
N PHE A 768 -1.84 -12.33 -12.05
CA PHE A 768 -2.57 -12.79 -13.22
C PHE A 768 -3.46 -11.67 -13.73
N TRP A 769 -3.41 -11.37 -15.03
CA TRP A 769 -4.12 -10.24 -15.62
C TRP A 769 -5.41 -10.67 -16.29
N ASP A 770 -6.51 -10.58 -15.54
CA ASP A 770 -7.82 -11.06 -15.96
C ASP A 770 -8.66 -9.97 -16.61
N ARG A 771 -9.38 -10.32 -17.67
CA ARG A 771 -10.13 -9.36 -18.49
C ARG A 771 -11.48 -9.03 -17.84
N VAL A 772 -11.82 -7.75 -17.75
CA VAL A 772 -13.15 -7.28 -17.35
C VAL A 772 -14.16 -7.63 -18.43
N VAL A 773 -15.25 -8.31 -18.06
CA VAL A 773 -16.32 -8.73 -18.97
C VAL A 773 -17.65 -8.04 -18.71
N ALA A 774 -17.86 -7.50 -17.50
CA ALA A 774 -19.06 -6.74 -17.17
C ALA A 774 -18.79 -5.73 -16.06
N ILE A 775 -19.44 -4.56 -16.15
CA ILE A 775 -19.49 -3.52 -15.12
C ILE A 775 -20.94 -3.09 -15.02
N GLU A 776 -21.59 -3.37 -13.89
CA GLU A 776 -23.04 -3.20 -13.72
C GLU A 776 -23.33 -2.39 -12.46
N PRO A 777 -24.23 -1.40 -12.47
CA PRO A 777 -24.75 -0.81 -11.24
C PRO A 777 -25.35 -1.89 -10.34
N ALA A 778 -25.07 -1.83 -9.04
CA ALA A 778 -25.42 -2.87 -8.07
C ALA A 778 -26.16 -2.33 -6.84
N GLY A 779 -26.84 -1.18 -6.99
CA GLY A 779 -27.67 -0.55 -5.96
C GLY A 779 -26.89 0.17 -4.87
N ASP A 780 -27.57 0.51 -3.78
CA ASP A 780 -27.01 1.21 -2.62
C ASP A 780 -26.88 0.28 -1.42
N GLU A 781 -25.66 0.06 -0.96
CA GLU A 781 -25.32 -0.87 0.13
C GLU A 781 -24.36 -0.24 1.13
N ASP A 782 -24.30 -0.84 2.32
CA ASP A 782 -23.28 -0.49 3.31
C ASP A 782 -21.90 -0.89 2.79
N VAL A 783 -21.02 0.11 2.73
CA VAL A 783 -19.66 -0.05 2.26
C VAL A 783 -18.66 0.07 3.40
N PHE A 784 -17.58 -0.68 3.25
CA PHE A 784 -16.52 -0.91 4.20
C PHE A 784 -15.20 -0.65 3.53
N ASP A 785 -14.19 -0.52 4.36
CA ASP A 785 -12.86 -0.17 3.91
C ASP A 785 -11.83 -0.59 4.97
N LEU A 786 -10.60 -0.82 4.50
CA LEU A 786 -9.50 -1.44 5.23
C LEU A 786 -8.18 -0.84 4.75
N THR A 787 -7.28 -0.57 5.69
CA THR A 787 -5.97 0.02 5.41
C THR A 787 -4.82 -0.88 5.83
N VAL A 788 -3.82 -0.97 4.95
CA VAL A 788 -2.59 -1.75 5.08
C VAL A 788 -1.35 -0.84 4.85
N PRO A 789 -0.77 -0.20 5.88
CA PRO A 789 0.21 0.90 5.71
C PRO A 789 1.42 0.62 4.82
N GLY A 790 1.89 -0.63 4.79
CA GLY A 790 3.07 -1.01 4.01
C GLY A 790 2.78 -1.07 2.50
N PRO A 791 2.22 -2.16 1.97
CA PRO A 791 2.08 -2.37 0.52
C PRO A 791 0.98 -1.54 -0.14
N ALA A 792 0.26 -0.71 0.62
CA ALA A 792 -0.83 0.13 0.14
C ALA A 792 -1.94 -0.63 -0.62
N SER A 793 -2.08 -1.93 -0.38
CA SER A 793 -3.01 -2.80 -1.09
C SER A 793 -3.42 -4.02 -0.25
N TRP A 794 -4.47 -4.70 -0.69
CA TRP A 794 -4.96 -5.95 -0.11
C TRP A 794 -5.71 -6.79 -1.16
N LEU A 795 -5.87 -8.09 -0.90
CA LEU A 795 -6.58 -9.01 -1.80
C LEU A 795 -8.05 -9.19 -1.41
N ALA A 796 -8.96 -8.78 -2.30
CA ALA A 796 -10.40 -9.04 -2.21
C ALA A 796 -10.77 -10.24 -3.08
N ASP A 797 -10.94 -11.40 -2.47
CA ASP A 797 -11.14 -12.68 -3.15
C ASP A 797 -10.15 -12.84 -4.31
N GLY A 798 -8.86 -12.61 -4.04
CA GLY A 798 -7.77 -12.70 -5.01
C GLY A 798 -7.65 -11.54 -6.01
N ILE A 799 -8.55 -10.55 -6.04
CA ILE A 799 -8.39 -9.32 -6.83
C ILE A 799 -7.53 -8.33 -6.03
N VAL A 800 -6.60 -7.64 -6.68
CA VAL A 800 -5.76 -6.62 -6.05
C VAL A 800 -6.52 -5.30 -5.90
N ASN A 801 -6.65 -4.83 -4.66
CA ASN A 801 -7.37 -3.60 -4.29
C ASN A 801 -6.45 -2.61 -3.60
N HIS A 802 -6.72 -1.33 -3.80
CA HIS A 802 -5.95 -0.25 -3.19
C HIS A 802 -6.42 0.00 -1.75
N ASN A 803 -5.54 0.57 -0.95
CA ASN A 803 -5.90 1.13 0.35
C ASN A 803 -6.66 2.45 0.22
N SER A 804 -7.40 2.81 1.27
CA SER A 804 -7.81 4.20 1.46
C SER A 804 -6.90 4.94 2.46
N GLY A 805 -6.86 6.27 2.34
CA GLY A 805 -6.66 7.14 3.52
C GLY A 805 -5.26 7.58 3.94
N ALA A 806 -4.20 7.46 3.12
CA ALA A 806 -2.85 7.89 3.53
C ALA A 806 -2.77 9.36 4.01
N LEU A 807 -3.44 10.28 3.30
CA LEU A 807 -3.60 11.69 3.73
C LEU A 807 -4.21 11.81 5.12
N GLU A 808 -5.19 10.96 5.43
CA GLU A 808 -5.82 10.97 6.73
C GLU A 808 -4.86 10.49 7.82
N GLN A 809 -4.05 9.47 7.54
CA GLN A 809 -3.14 8.89 8.53
C GLN A 809 -2.06 9.88 8.98
N ASP A 810 -1.38 10.52 8.03
CA ASP A 810 -0.21 11.36 8.30
C ASP A 810 -0.57 12.70 8.95
N ALA A 811 -1.76 13.26 8.66
CA ALA A 811 -2.21 14.51 9.24
C ALA A 811 -2.53 14.37 10.74
N ASP A 812 -2.16 15.37 11.53
CA ASP A 812 -2.48 15.44 12.96
C ASP A 812 -3.87 16.07 13.17
N VAL A 813 -4.18 17.08 12.35
CA VAL A 813 -5.47 17.78 12.34
C VAL A 813 -6.03 17.81 10.91
N ILE A 814 -7.31 17.47 10.76
CA ILE A 814 -8.04 17.57 9.48
C ILE A 814 -9.26 18.43 9.70
N MET A 815 -9.32 19.54 8.96
CA MET A 815 -10.42 20.49 8.95
C MET A 815 -11.14 20.42 7.62
N PHE A 816 -12.46 20.36 7.63
CA PHE A 816 -13.29 20.49 6.45
C PHE A 816 -13.95 21.85 6.42
N LEU A 817 -13.83 22.56 5.30
CA LEU A 817 -14.52 23.82 5.06
C LEU A 817 -15.80 23.56 4.26
N HIS A 818 -16.94 23.89 4.86
CA HIS A 818 -18.27 23.66 4.28
C HIS A 818 -19.12 24.93 4.37
N ARG A 819 -19.91 25.18 3.32
CA ARG A 819 -20.84 26.32 3.25
C ARG A 819 -22.21 25.78 2.85
N PRO A 820 -23.11 25.48 3.80
CA PRO A 820 -24.41 24.87 3.52
C PRO A 820 -25.24 25.68 2.51
N SER A 821 -25.22 27.00 2.64
CA SER A 821 -25.94 27.95 1.78
C SER A 821 -25.45 27.98 0.32
N PHE A 822 -24.28 27.44 0.01
CA PHE A 822 -23.84 27.24 -1.38
C PHE A 822 -24.67 26.17 -2.10
N TYR A 823 -25.30 25.26 -1.36
CA TYR A 823 -26.09 24.15 -1.89
C TYR A 823 -27.60 24.39 -1.82
N SER A 824 -28.05 25.39 -1.06
CA SER A 824 -29.46 25.79 -0.95
C SER A 824 -29.89 26.63 -2.16
N LYS A 825 -31.09 26.35 -2.70
CA LYS A 825 -31.73 27.15 -3.77
C LYS A 825 -32.75 28.15 -3.23
N ASP A 826 -32.94 28.21 -1.92
CA ASP A 826 -33.96 29.07 -1.30
C ASP A 826 -33.50 30.53 -1.25
N PRO A 827 -34.23 31.48 -1.86
CA PRO A 827 -33.93 32.90 -1.78
C PRO A 827 -34.11 33.52 -0.39
N MET A 828 -34.88 32.91 0.52
CA MET A 828 -35.17 33.46 1.86
C MET A 828 -34.04 33.27 2.89
N GLU A 829 -33.00 32.50 2.56
CA GLU A 829 -31.84 32.23 3.43
C GLU A 829 -30.67 33.21 3.22
N GLU A 830 -30.95 34.51 3.07
CA GLU A 830 -29.93 35.51 2.73
C GLU A 830 -28.91 35.74 3.88
N GLU A 831 -29.32 35.54 5.13
CA GLU A 831 -28.43 35.53 6.31
C GLU A 831 -27.57 34.25 6.40
N ALA A 832 -28.10 33.08 6.01
CA ALA A 832 -27.35 31.83 5.97
C ALA A 832 -26.23 31.81 4.91
N ARG A 833 -26.27 32.74 3.92
CA ARG A 833 -25.20 32.92 2.93
C ARG A 833 -23.89 33.47 3.51
N LYS A 834 -23.97 34.09 4.71
CA LYS A 834 -22.84 34.69 5.42
C LYS A 834 -22.22 33.76 6.46
N THR A 835 -22.74 32.55 6.65
CA THR A 835 -22.17 31.56 7.58
C THR A 835 -21.43 30.46 6.84
N ALA A 836 -20.28 30.06 7.37
CA ALA A 836 -19.50 28.92 6.93
C ALA A 836 -19.18 28.05 8.15
N GLU A 837 -19.01 26.75 7.91
CA GLU A 837 -18.68 25.77 8.94
C GLU A 837 -17.25 25.26 8.72
N VAL A 838 -16.47 25.25 9.80
CA VAL A 838 -15.17 24.58 9.89
C VAL A 838 -15.38 23.32 10.73
N HIS A 839 -15.31 22.15 10.12
CA HIS A 839 -15.44 20.87 10.81
C HIS A 839 -14.06 20.32 11.10
N VAL A 840 -13.64 20.30 12.35
CA VAL A 840 -12.44 19.54 12.73
C VAL A 840 -12.84 18.08 12.81
N GLY A 841 -12.62 17.37 11.71
CA GLY A 841 -12.97 15.97 11.54
C GLY A 841 -11.96 15.01 12.16
N LYS A 842 -10.70 15.44 12.32
CA LYS A 842 -9.65 14.70 13.03
C LYS A 842 -8.80 15.68 13.83
N GLN A 843 -8.47 15.30 15.07
CA GLN A 843 -7.45 15.98 15.88
C GLN A 843 -6.81 14.95 16.82
N ARG A 844 -5.49 14.72 16.70
CA ARG A 844 -4.79 13.69 17.50
C ARG A 844 -4.73 14.02 18.99
N ASN A 845 -4.61 15.30 19.33
CA ASN A 845 -4.30 15.78 20.68
C ASN A 845 -5.42 16.63 21.29
N GLY A 846 -6.66 16.52 20.81
CA GLY A 846 -7.75 17.38 21.26
C GLY A 846 -9.11 17.03 20.64
N PRO A 847 -10.15 17.81 20.94
CA PRO A 847 -11.52 17.51 20.52
C PRO A 847 -11.75 17.73 19.02
N THR A 848 -12.71 16.98 18.49
CA THR A 848 -13.29 17.19 17.15
C THR A 848 -14.65 17.87 17.28
N GLY A 849 -15.03 18.70 16.31
CA GLY A 849 -16.29 19.43 16.39
C GLY A 849 -16.55 20.31 15.17
N LYS A 850 -17.72 20.95 15.17
CA LYS A 850 -18.10 21.95 14.18
C LYS A 850 -18.03 23.34 14.78
N ILE A 851 -17.41 24.26 14.04
CA ILE A 851 -17.30 25.67 14.40
C ILE A 851 -17.95 26.50 13.30
N GLU A 852 -18.85 27.38 13.68
CA GLU A 852 -19.46 28.35 12.77
C GLU A 852 -18.63 29.64 12.74
N VAL A 853 -18.38 30.14 11.54
CA VAL A 853 -17.65 31.38 11.26
C VAL A 853 -18.41 32.20 10.22
N ALA A 854 -18.23 33.53 10.24
CA ALA A 854 -18.80 34.39 9.21
C ALA A 854 -17.90 34.35 7.95
N PHE A 855 -18.50 34.26 6.76
CA PHE A 855 -17.83 34.39 5.48
C PHE A 855 -18.37 35.59 4.70
N LEU A 856 -17.54 36.62 4.56
CA LEU A 856 -17.83 37.84 3.83
C LEU A 856 -17.33 37.68 2.38
N SER A 857 -18.20 37.18 1.50
CA SER A 857 -17.87 36.88 0.10
C SER A 857 -17.31 38.09 -0.67
N GLN A 858 -17.86 39.29 -0.42
CA GLN A 858 -17.42 40.55 -1.03
C GLN A 858 -15.94 40.87 -0.76
N TYR A 859 -15.40 40.44 0.38
CA TYR A 859 -14.00 40.66 0.76
C TYR A 859 -13.15 39.38 0.74
N ALA A 860 -13.76 38.24 0.39
CA ALA A 860 -13.18 36.91 0.52
C ALA A 860 -12.54 36.68 1.91
N ARG A 861 -13.24 37.05 2.99
CA ARG A 861 -12.72 37.08 4.37
C ARG A 861 -13.57 36.24 5.31
N PHE A 862 -12.93 35.56 6.26
CA PHE A 862 -13.57 34.86 7.37
C PHE A 862 -13.44 35.69 8.66
N GLU A 863 -14.50 35.73 9.48
CA GLU A 863 -14.51 36.44 10.77
C GLU A 863 -15.23 35.63 11.87
N ASN A 864 -14.98 35.99 13.13
CA ASN A 864 -15.71 35.45 14.28
C ASN A 864 -17.18 35.90 14.22
N LEU A 865 -18.11 34.99 14.56
CA LEU A 865 -19.51 35.36 14.78
C LEU A 865 -19.62 36.19 16.07
N ALA A 866 -20.43 37.25 16.04
CA ALA A 866 -20.69 38.07 17.22
C ALA A 866 -21.31 37.22 18.34
N ALA A 867 -20.85 37.42 19.57
CA ALA A 867 -21.41 36.76 20.75
C ALA A 867 -22.73 37.44 21.13
N GLY A 868 -23.85 36.92 20.60
CA GLY A 868 -25.20 37.31 21.02
C GLY A 868 -26.08 37.78 19.86
N ASP A 869 -26.89 36.86 19.32
CA ASP A 869 -28.23 37.12 18.79
C ASP A 869 -29.01 35.79 18.69
N ARG A 870 -29.05 35.08 19.83
CA ARG A 870 -30.10 34.09 20.10
C ARG A 870 -30.96 34.59 21.25
N GLN A 871 -31.63 35.72 21.04
CA GLN A 871 -32.81 36.11 21.81
C GLN A 871 -33.83 36.69 20.84
N PHE A 872 -34.67 35.80 20.30
CA PHE A 872 -36.06 36.17 20.06
C PHE A 872 -36.73 36.20 21.44
N GLU A 873 -36.93 37.39 22.00
CA GLU A 873 -38.14 37.65 22.77
C GLU A 873 -38.92 38.76 22.07
N PRO A 874 -40.23 38.56 21.86
CA PRO A 874 -41.06 39.53 21.16
C PRO A 874 -41.31 40.73 22.08
N PHE A 875 -41.04 41.94 21.61
CA PHE A 875 -42.02 43.03 21.47
C PHE A 875 -41.40 44.20 20.71
#